data_AF-A0A842I6Z7-F1
#
_entry.id   AF-A0A842I6Z7-F1
#
_cell.length_a   1.000
_cell.length_b   1.000
_cell.length_c   1.000
_cell.angle_alpha   90.00
_cell.angle_beta   90.00
_cell.angle_gamma   90.00
#
_symmetry.space_group_name_H-M   'P 1'
#
loop_
_entity.id
_entity.type
_entity.pdbx_description
1 polymer ?
#
loop_
_entity_poly.entity_id
_entity_poly.type
_entity_poly.pdbx_seq_one_letter_code
_entity_poly.pdbx_strand_id
1 'polypeptide(L)'
;MNRIELMGRVEQLHRASQALHGLVQKSSGKTARVVTLGPRLAPVARAAGARAAGARAAVAVGDVADAGWPAAVLPDVPMVAPTGFGALTQGLGACETVACDVTGLRGADLDAAVSAIVQQQRQGAALRPVFLTDARDFSAMSQRGFVVEFLPRGIEDARRDFIARKWGVDRWVDLRDVRAAVVTPEPKPAPVAKPAAVAAPAKRKRAAVIAWDLGHNPVGRAMVIYDLLERDWDVELIGPIWSRFGGKVWGPIAGSNRKVRGFACKSMEDYWPAAVAMASAADYDLVVACKPRLPSLLLGALIKERCGCPLVLDVDDFELSFFPDETSAPLDDLAAAGVDALREPYGELATRAADGIVRDADAVIVSNMALRKRFGGIMVRHARDEADFHADRFDRAAERARMGMADDDFALVFVGTARAHKGVFDIAKTLAALEDKRFVLHLVGTITDKRIRAELDRHKGARIVYHPDCAFEDLPSNIVAGDAVVLLQDKVHPISQYQIPAKVSDAGAFGLPILVTDVPPLRDLALQGMVEVIEADGLAERLTALRAERDAGMAHVGRRAVREAFEQELGFRVNRERLELAIARAAEAGPGLPPSFRKLLDIAERGYAALRPAAPAVVAEPAADAFDLVMFWKQNDSGIYGRRSDMMMKHLVASGRVRRVLQLDAPMEVQDLAKLADPSRGSAGAMVLGNTVANQYGLRDSGAMRARTYLWDRKGKRSVLPGVGRSLADYPAWVEAQMTAAGIDAANAYAWVCPVVFDFPAVAARIPFRGIIGDLIDDQRNFAMSDAYRPKIAASYEATLPLFDLTFTNCAPVAEAFAPLAADIRVVPNGTERVAQGLAVPEMLARLPRPLAGYVGNLRDRIDWGLIRATALAMPDVHFAIVGGGARAEDTAEVEGLPNVTFTGVVPYDQVHGCIGAFDVALVPHLKNALTTSMNPLKVYNYFAAGRHIVSTEVENVDAELLPYIRFADGAEAFAAQLRDALAAPAPGGPEYEAVLDGITWDARAAAVLAAIDAHMGA
;
A
#
# COMPACT_ATOMS: atom_id res chain seq x y z
N MET A 1 -2.94 -53.61 4.60
CA MET A 1 -4.23 -53.90 3.96
C MET A 1 -3.94 -54.57 2.63
N ASN A 2 -4.43 -55.78 2.38
CA ASN A 2 -4.08 -56.55 1.17
C ASN A 2 -5.14 -56.39 0.06
N ARG A 3 -4.85 -56.90 -1.14
CA ARG A 3 -5.66 -56.73 -2.36
C ARG A 3 -7.08 -57.32 -2.24
N ILE A 4 -7.30 -58.29 -1.36
CA ILE A 4 -8.59 -58.95 -1.11
C ILE A 4 -9.49 -58.08 -0.23
N GLU A 5 -8.94 -57.46 0.83
CA GLU A 5 -9.67 -56.48 1.66
C GLU A 5 -10.14 -55.26 0.83
N LEU A 6 -9.33 -54.86 -0.15
CA LEU A 6 -9.68 -53.76 -1.06
C LEU A 6 -10.87 -54.13 -1.97
N MET A 7 -10.93 -55.37 -2.49
CA MET A 7 -12.06 -55.82 -3.31
C MET A 7 -13.36 -55.98 -2.50
N GLY A 8 -13.29 -56.48 -1.28
CA GLY A 8 -14.48 -56.63 -0.41
C GLY A 8 -15.18 -55.31 -0.11
N ARG A 9 -14.42 -54.22 0.10
CA ARG A 9 -14.98 -52.88 0.30
C ARG A 9 -15.57 -52.25 -0.97
N VAL A 10 -15.02 -52.55 -2.14
CA VAL A 10 -15.55 -52.07 -3.43
C VAL A 10 -16.91 -52.68 -3.75
N GLU A 11 -17.12 -53.97 -3.44
CA GLU A 11 -18.45 -54.59 -3.62
C GLU A 11 -19.53 -54.06 -2.66
N GLN A 12 -19.16 -53.69 -1.42
CA GLN A 12 -20.11 -53.07 -0.49
C GLN A 12 -20.58 -51.70 -0.99
N LEU A 13 -19.66 -50.88 -1.50
CA LEU A 13 -19.99 -49.58 -2.10
C LEU A 13 -20.86 -49.72 -3.35
N HIS A 14 -20.62 -50.73 -4.20
CA HIS A 14 -21.45 -50.97 -5.38
C HIS A 14 -22.89 -51.37 -5.02
N ARG A 15 -23.10 -52.21 -3.99
CA ARG A 15 -24.43 -52.59 -3.52
C ARG A 15 -25.20 -51.42 -2.88
N ALA A 16 -24.53 -50.55 -2.14
CA ALA A 16 -25.14 -49.34 -1.58
C ALA A 16 -25.62 -48.38 -2.68
N SER A 17 -24.86 -48.24 -3.78
CA SER A 17 -25.22 -47.39 -4.92
C SER A 17 -26.48 -47.87 -5.67
N GLN A 18 -26.67 -49.19 -5.80
CA GLN A 18 -27.86 -49.76 -6.45
C GLN A 18 -29.14 -49.63 -5.60
N ALA A 19 -29.03 -49.76 -4.27
CA ALA A 19 -30.17 -49.58 -3.36
C ALA A 19 -30.77 -48.16 -3.42
N LEU A 20 -29.92 -47.14 -3.62
CA LEU A 20 -30.36 -45.75 -3.73
C LEU A 20 -31.15 -45.46 -5.02
N HIS A 21 -30.87 -46.21 -6.10
CA HIS A 21 -31.55 -46.04 -7.39
C HIS A 21 -32.99 -46.59 -7.41
N GLY A 22 -33.30 -47.58 -6.55
CA GLY A 22 -34.62 -48.22 -6.51
C GLY A 22 -35.74 -47.41 -5.84
N LEU A 23 -35.40 -46.38 -5.04
CA LEU A 23 -36.35 -45.65 -4.20
C LEU A 23 -37.10 -44.50 -4.89
N VAL A 24 -36.72 -44.12 -6.12
CA VAL A 24 -37.23 -42.90 -6.79
C VAL A 24 -38.38 -43.19 -7.79
N GLN A 25 -38.68 -44.46 -8.11
CA GLN A 25 -39.63 -44.83 -9.19
C GLN A 25 -41.09 -45.15 -8.75
N LYS A 26 -41.60 -44.60 -7.64
CA LYS A 26 -43.01 -44.84 -7.21
C LYS A 26 -43.77 -43.60 -6.70
N SER A 27 -44.27 -42.76 -7.61
CA SER A 27 -45.71 -42.44 -7.70
C SER A 27 -45.99 -41.65 -8.98
N SER A 28 -47.12 -41.90 -9.64
CA SER A 28 -47.46 -41.29 -10.94
C SER A 28 -48.95 -40.98 -11.05
N GLY A 29 -49.32 -39.75 -11.41
CA GLY A 29 -50.69 -39.30 -11.60
C GLY A 29 -50.82 -38.14 -12.60
N LYS A 30 -51.52 -38.40 -13.71
CA LYS A 30 -51.92 -37.51 -14.83
C LYS A 30 -52.54 -36.18 -14.34
N THR A 31 -52.50 -35.01 -14.99
CA THR A 31 -52.09 -34.53 -16.35
C THR A 31 -52.03 -32.98 -16.32
N ALA A 32 -51.51 -32.18 -17.28
CA ALA A 32 -50.82 -32.42 -18.56
C ALA A 32 -49.88 -31.24 -18.96
N ARG A 33 -48.83 -31.55 -19.74
CA ARG A 33 -47.91 -30.71 -20.56
C ARG A 33 -47.20 -29.51 -19.91
N VAL A 34 -45.86 -29.53 -20.05
CA VAL A 34 -44.87 -28.93 -19.14
C VAL A 34 -43.73 -28.25 -19.91
N VAL A 35 -43.05 -27.31 -19.26
CA VAL A 35 -41.93 -26.49 -19.71
C VAL A 35 -40.66 -26.79 -18.87
N THR A 36 -39.50 -26.95 -19.53
CA THR A 36 -38.08 -26.87 -19.09
C THR A 36 -37.53 -27.68 -17.89
N LEU A 37 -36.34 -28.30 -18.07
CA LEU A 37 -35.08 -28.12 -17.27
C LEU A 37 -33.98 -29.13 -17.71
N GLY A 38 -32.69 -28.77 -17.58
CA GLY A 38 -31.52 -29.68 -17.77
C GLY A 38 -30.93 -30.14 -16.42
N PRO A 39 -29.60 -30.37 -16.25
CA PRO A 39 -28.57 -30.91 -17.16
C PRO A 39 -27.62 -31.97 -16.47
N ARG A 40 -26.78 -32.72 -17.22
CA ARG A 40 -25.33 -33.06 -16.96
C ARG A 40 -24.77 -34.33 -17.65
N LEU A 41 -23.59 -34.16 -18.27
CA LEU A 41 -22.34 -34.96 -18.31
C LEU A 41 -22.27 -36.25 -17.43
N ALA A 42 -21.54 -37.35 -17.70
CA ALA A 42 -20.54 -37.82 -18.71
C ALA A 42 -20.47 -39.40 -18.61
N PRO A 43 -19.43 -40.21 -18.99
CA PRO A 43 -18.13 -39.97 -19.63
C PRO A 43 -17.68 -40.98 -20.74
N VAL A 44 -16.43 -40.83 -21.21
CA VAL A 44 -15.73 -41.61 -22.25
C VAL A 44 -14.94 -42.80 -21.67
N ALA A 45 -14.83 -43.93 -22.39
CA ALA A 45 -13.78 -44.95 -22.19
C ALA A 45 -13.31 -45.59 -23.52
N ARG A 46 -12.05 -46.06 -23.57
CA ARG A 46 -11.25 -46.29 -24.80
C ARG A 46 -11.25 -47.73 -25.34
N ALA A 47 -11.22 -47.83 -26.68
CA ALA A 47 -10.41 -48.70 -27.57
C ALA A 47 -10.06 -50.17 -27.21
N ALA A 48 -10.25 -51.10 -28.18
CA ALA A 48 -9.16 -51.80 -28.92
C ALA A 48 -9.66 -52.94 -29.86
N GLY A 49 -9.05 -53.07 -31.06
CA GLY A 49 -9.13 -54.25 -31.96
C GLY A 49 -10.37 -54.35 -32.88
N ALA A 50 -10.32 -54.96 -34.08
CA ALA A 50 -9.19 -55.47 -34.86
C ALA A 50 -9.55 -55.67 -36.37
N ARG A 51 -8.53 -55.57 -37.25
CA ARG A 51 -8.33 -56.22 -38.58
C ARG A 51 -9.42 -56.18 -39.69
N ALA A 52 -9.05 -55.45 -40.75
CA ALA A 52 -8.82 -55.92 -42.14
C ALA A 52 -9.98 -56.07 -43.17
N ALA A 53 -9.59 -55.85 -44.43
CA ALA A 53 -10.35 -55.86 -45.70
C ALA A 53 -11.45 -54.76 -45.83
N GLY A 54 -11.59 -54.04 -46.95
CA GLY A 54 -10.77 -54.00 -48.17
C GLY A 54 -11.61 -53.81 -49.43
N ALA A 55 -11.70 -52.58 -49.94
CA ALA A 55 -12.05 -52.27 -51.34
C ALA A 55 -11.90 -50.75 -51.59
N ARG A 56 -11.22 -50.36 -52.67
CA ARG A 56 -11.38 -49.00 -53.23
C ARG A 56 -12.71 -48.95 -53.98
N ALA A 57 -13.57 -48.01 -53.62
CA ALA A 57 -14.60 -47.50 -54.53
C ALA A 57 -14.37 -45.99 -54.65
N ALA A 58 -13.86 -45.56 -55.81
CA ALA A 58 -13.78 -44.15 -56.14
C ALA A 58 -15.20 -43.62 -56.38
N VAL A 59 -15.65 -42.70 -55.54
CA VAL A 59 -16.79 -41.83 -55.89
C VAL A 59 -16.18 -40.58 -56.52
N ALA A 60 -16.52 -40.34 -57.79
CA ALA A 60 -15.99 -39.20 -58.53
C ALA A 60 -16.39 -37.89 -57.84
N VAL A 61 -15.41 -37.02 -57.62
CA VAL A 61 -15.68 -35.60 -57.43
C VAL A 61 -16.19 -35.09 -58.79
N GLY A 62 -17.49 -34.89 -58.90
CA GLY A 62 -18.06 -34.16 -60.03
C GLY A 62 -17.62 -32.70 -59.94
N ASP A 63 -17.18 -32.13 -61.07
CA ASP A 63 -16.64 -30.77 -61.13
C ASP A 63 -17.60 -29.74 -60.55
N VAL A 64 -17.23 -29.20 -59.38
CA VAL A 64 -17.66 -27.88 -58.94
C VAL A 64 -16.40 -27.03 -58.98
N ALA A 65 -16.26 -26.23 -60.04
CA ALA A 65 -15.10 -25.37 -60.24
C ALA A 65 -14.89 -24.46 -59.01
N ASP A 66 -13.62 -24.22 -58.65
CA ASP A 66 -13.20 -23.29 -57.60
C ASP A 66 -13.58 -21.84 -57.97
N ALA A 67 -14.84 -21.49 -57.73
CA ALA A 67 -15.35 -20.14 -57.81
C ALA A 67 -15.09 -19.42 -56.48
N GLY A 68 -13.85 -18.96 -56.31
CA GLY A 68 -13.50 -17.96 -55.30
C GLY A 68 -14.25 -16.64 -55.53
N TRP A 69 -14.32 -15.79 -54.50
CA TRP A 69 -14.99 -14.49 -54.60
C TRP A 69 -14.29 -13.55 -55.61
N PRO A 70 -15.02 -12.72 -56.39
CA PRO A 70 -14.41 -11.72 -57.27
C PRO A 70 -13.58 -10.72 -56.48
N ALA A 71 -12.28 -10.59 -56.80
CA ALA A 71 -11.37 -9.72 -56.05
C ALA A 71 -11.56 -8.21 -56.34
N ALA A 72 -12.33 -7.83 -57.36
CA ALA A 72 -12.13 -6.56 -58.07
C ALA A 72 -13.19 -5.45 -57.84
N VAL A 73 -14.36 -5.73 -57.28
CA VAL A 73 -15.45 -4.72 -57.18
C VAL A 73 -16.14 -4.73 -55.81
N LEU A 74 -15.53 -4.09 -54.82
CA LEU A 74 -16.15 -3.82 -53.51
C LEU A 74 -15.74 -2.41 -53.01
N PRO A 75 -16.64 -1.61 -52.39
CA PRO A 75 -16.33 -0.21 -52.03
C PRO A 75 -15.45 -0.05 -50.77
N ASP A 76 -14.60 0.98 -50.74
CA ASP A 76 -13.56 1.25 -49.72
C ASP A 76 -14.02 1.68 -48.30
N VAL A 77 -15.23 1.32 -47.85
CA VAL A 77 -15.70 1.69 -46.49
C VAL A 77 -15.71 0.45 -45.59
N PRO A 78 -14.91 0.41 -44.50
CA PRO A 78 -14.92 -0.70 -43.57
C PRO A 78 -16.26 -0.78 -42.85
N MET A 79 -16.85 -1.98 -42.79
CA MET A 79 -18.10 -2.19 -42.07
C MET A 79 -17.90 -2.20 -40.56
N VAL A 80 -18.93 -1.77 -39.82
CA VAL A 80 -19.00 -2.01 -38.36
C VAL A 80 -19.27 -3.51 -38.15
N ALA A 81 -18.22 -4.26 -37.84
CA ALA A 81 -18.33 -5.68 -37.58
C ALA A 81 -19.28 -5.96 -36.39
N PRO A 82 -20.22 -6.93 -36.50
CA PRO A 82 -20.91 -7.43 -35.33
C PRO A 82 -19.94 -8.04 -34.33
N THR A 83 -20.18 -7.75 -33.06
CA THR A 83 -19.36 -8.18 -31.94
C THR A 83 -19.49 -9.68 -31.72
N GLY A 84 -18.41 -10.42 -31.97
CA GLY A 84 -18.32 -11.82 -31.57
C GLY A 84 -18.51 -11.99 -30.06
N PHE A 85 -19.00 -13.17 -29.66
CA PHE A 85 -19.36 -13.55 -28.28
C PHE A 85 -18.47 -12.90 -27.19
N GLY A 86 -18.99 -11.86 -26.52
CA GLY A 86 -18.39 -11.27 -25.32
C GLY A 86 -18.06 -9.76 -25.33
N ALA A 87 -18.15 -9.05 -26.46
CA ALA A 87 -17.82 -7.62 -26.49
C ALA A 87 -19.01 -6.70 -26.13
N LEU A 88 -18.95 -6.08 -24.94
CA LEU A 88 -19.79 -4.95 -24.54
C LEU A 88 -19.26 -3.64 -25.18
N THR A 89 -19.89 -3.18 -26.27
CA THR A 89 -19.61 -1.85 -26.83
C THR A 89 -20.47 -0.78 -26.16
N GLN A 90 -19.95 -0.07 -25.16
CA GLN A 90 -20.47 1.26 -24.84
C GLN A 90 -19.96 2.25 -25.89
N GLY A 91 -20.87 2.93 -26.60
CA GLY A 91 -20.52 4.07 -27.46
C GLY A 91 -21.15 4.13 -28.86
N LEU A 92 -21.88 3.10 -29.32
CA LEU A 92 -22.54 3.09 -30.63
C LEU A 92 -24.03 2.79 -30.46
N GLY A 93 -24.89 3.56 -31.14
CA GLY A 93 -26.35 3.48 -31.01
C GLY A 93 -26.97 2.17 -31.48
N ALA A 94 -28.27 1.99 -31.17
CA ALA A 94 -29.03 0.80 -31.54
C ALA A 94 -28.92 0.48 -33.04
N CYS A 95 -28.39 -0.70 -33.36
CA CYS A 95 -27.96 -1.10 -34.69
C CYS A 95 -28.15 -2.62 -34.82
N GLU A 96 -28.99 -3.06 -35.77
CA GLU A 96 -29.47 -4.44 -35.90
C GLU A 96 -28.44 -5.35 -36.57
N THR A 97 -28.15 -6.54 -36.03
CA THR A 97 -27.26 -7.51 -36.66
C THR A 97 -28.04 -8.44 -37.58
N VAL A 98 -27.71 -8.44 -38.87
CA VAL A 98 -28.47 -9.13 -39.92
C VAL A 98 -27.63 -10.20 -40.60
N ALA A 99 -28.07 -11.46 -40.57
CA ALA A 99 -27.44 -12.54 -41.34
C ALA A 99 -27.97 -12.54 -42.78
N CYS A 100 -27.08 -12.34 -43.75
CA CYS A 100 -27.39 -12.25 -45.18
C CYS A 100 -26.97 -13.55 -45.88
N ASP A 101 -27.92 -14.42 -46.20
CA ASP A 101 -27.67 -15.65 -46.95
C ASP A 101 -27.46 -15.33 -48.44
N VAL A 102 -26.23 -15.58 -48.92
CA VAL A 102 -25.80 -15.42 -50.31
C VAL A 102 -25.31 -16.75 -50.90
N THR A 103 -25.68 -17.88 -50.27
CA THR A 103 -25.28 -19.22 -50.73
C THR A 103 -25.70 -19.47 -52.19
N GLY A 104 -24.80 -19.97 -53.02
CA GLY A 104 -25.04 -20.21 -54.43
C GLY A 104 -25.00 -19.00 -55.37
N LEU A 105 -24.98 -17.75 -54.86
CA LEU A 105 -24.69 -16.58 -55.71
C LEU A 105 -23.21 -16.54 -56.07
N ARG A 106 -22.87 -16.11 -57.29
CA ARG A 106 -21.50 -16.01 -57.82
C ARG A 106 -21.39 -14.81 -58.77
N GLY A 107 -20.18 -14.28 -58.96
CA GLY A 107 -19.91 -13.22 -59.93
C GLY A 107 -20.77 -11.96 -59.71
N ALA A 108 -21.23 -11.35 -60.81
CA ALA A 108 -21.96 -10.08 -60.77
C ALA A 108 -23.25 -10.10 -59.92
N ASP A 109 -23.94 -11.25 -59.81
CA ASP A 109 -25.14 -11.38 -58.99
C ASP A 109 -24.82 -11.31 -57.48
N LEU A 110 -23.67 -11.86 -57.09
CA LEU A 110 -23.14 -11.77 -55.73
C LEU A 110 -22.65 -10.34 -55.42
N ASP A 111 -21.95 -9.72 -56.36
CA ASP A 111 -21.45 -8.34 -56.24
C ASP A 111 -22.62 -7.35 -56.11
N ALA A 112 -23.71 -7.55 -56.85
CA ALA A 112 -24.93 -6.77 -56.75
C ALA A 112 -25.63 -6.92 -55.38
N ALA A 113 -25.74 -8.15 -54.87
CA ALA A 113 -26.35 -8.43 -53.57
C ALA A 113 -25.58 -7.79 -52.40
N VAL A 114 -24.24 -7.88 -52.39
CA VAL A 114 -23.40 -7.23 -51.37
C VAL A 114 -23.44 -5.70 -51.50
N SER A 115 -23.38 -5.18 -52.73
CA SER A 115 -23.42 -3.73 -52.97
C SER A 115 -24.72 -3.08 -52.49
N ALA A 116 -25.86 -3.76 -52.65
CA ALA A 116 -27.16 -3.25 -52.17
C ALA A 116 -27.19 -3.04 -50.64
N ILE A 117 -26.66 -3.99 -49.86
CA ILE A 117 -26.58 -3.90 -48.40
C ILE A 117 -25.62 -2.78 -47.95
N VAL A 118 -24.45 -2.67 -48.60
CA VAL A 118 -23.48 -1.60 -48.32
C VAL A 118 -24.06 -0.21 -48.65
N GLN A 119 -24.87 -0.11 -49.71
CA GLN A 119 -25.53 1.15 -50.08
C GLN A 119 -26.60 1.57 -49.04
N GLN A 120 -27.31 0.63 -48.43
CA GLN A 120 -28.29 0.92 -47.37
C GLN A 120 -27.64 1.41 -46.07
N GLN A 121 -26.51 0.83 -45.66
CA GLN A 121 -25.71 1.37 -44.55
C GLN A 121 -25.31 2.83 -44.81
N ARG A 122 -24.84 3.14 -46.03
CA ARG A 122 -24.48 4.52 -46.44
C ARG A 122 -25.68 5.48 -46.47
N GLN A 123 -26.90 4.98 -46.65
CA GLN A 123 -28.15 5.76 -46.59
C GLN A 123 -28.67 5.95 -45.15
N GLY A 124 -27.92 5.52 -44.14
CA GLY A 124 -28.21 5.79 -42.72
C GLY A 124 -28.99 4.68 -42.01
N ALA A 125 -29.16 3.51 -42.64
CA ALA A 125 -29.75 2.35 -41.98
C ALA A 125 -28.76 1.73 -40.98
N ALA A 126 -29.15 1.67 -39.70
CA ALA A 126 -28.32 1.14 -38.62
C ALA A 126 -28.36 -0.40 -38.60
N LEU A 127 -27.56 -1.03 -39.47
CA LEU A 127 -27.42 -2.49 -39.56
C LEU A 127 -25.96 -2.98 -39.60
N ARG A 128 -25.71 -4.20 -39.12
CA ARG A 128 -24.41 -4.91 -39.11
C ARG A 128 -24.55 -6.26 -39.82
N PRO A 129 -24.11 -6.42 -41.08
CA PRO A 129 -24.38 -7.64 -41.82
C PRO A 129 -23.32 -8.74 -41.60
N VAL A 130 -23.77 -9.99 -41.50
CA VAL A 130 -22.95 -11.21 -41.52
C VAL A 130 -23.29 -11.96 -42.81
N PHE A 131 -22.37 -12.02 -43.77
CA PHE A 131 -22.63 -12.69 -45.05
C PHE A 131 -22.37 -14.19 -44.94
N LEU A 132 -23.31 -15.01 -45.43
CA LEU A 132 -23.26 -16.47 -45.34
C LEU A 132 -23.09 -17.08 -46.72
N THR A 133 -22.03 -17.86 -46.91
CA THR A 133 -21.64 -18.37 -48.23
C THR A 133 -21.30 -19.86 -48.21
N ASP A 134 -21.56 -20.52 -49.34
CA ASP A 134 -21.16 -21.90 -49.61
C ASP A 134 -19.80 -21.98 -50.36
N ALA A 135 -19.11 -20.84 -50.54
CA ALA A 135 -17.72 -20.78 -51.00
C ALA A 135 -16.74 -20.96 -49.82
N ARG A 136 -15.74 -21.83 -49.97
CA ARG A 136 -14.77 -22.13 -48.90
C ARG A 136 -13.66 -21.10 -48.74
N ASP A 137 -13.33 -20.35 -49.79
CA ASP A 137 -12.41 -19.22 -49.73
C ASP A 137 -13.19 -17.90 -49.81
N PHE A 138 -13.19 -17.19 -48.69
CA PHE A 138 -13.74 -15.85 -48.51
C PHE A 138 -12.69 -14.90 -47.88
N SER A 139 -11.41 -15.29 -47.92
CA SER A 139 -10.30 -14.57 -47.28
C SER A 139 -10.20 -13.11 -47.74
N ALA A 140 -10.39 -12.86 -49.04
CA ALA A 140 -10.40 -11.53 -49.64
C ALA A 140 -11.49 -10.59 -49.07
N MET A 141 -12.63 -11.12 -48.61
CA MET A 141 -13.67 -10.34 -47.94
C MET A 141 -13.31 -10.04 -46.48
N SER A 142 -12.81 -11.04 -45.74
CA SER A 142 -12.40 -10.85 -44.34
C SER A 142 -11.24 -9.86 -44.21
N GLN A 143 -10.29 -9.87 -45.15
CA GLN A 143 -9.21 -8.86 -45.23
C GLN A 143 -9.73 -7.44 -45.47
N ARG A 144 -10.90 -7.28 -46.12
CA ARG A 144 -11.57 -5.99 -46.33
C ARG A 144 -12.55 -5.61 -45.20
N GLY A 145 -12.50 -6.32 -44.07
CA GLY A 145 -13.31 -6.03 -42.88
C GLY A 145 -14.76 -6.55 -42.94
N PHE A 146 -15.11 -7.38 -43.92
CA PHE A 146 -16.43 -8.02 -43.97
C PHE A 146 -16.47 -9.26 -43.08
N VAL A 147 -17.52 -9.37 -42.26
CA VAL A 147 -17.79 -10.60 -41.50
C VAL A 147 -18.51 -11.59 -42.41
N VAL A 148 -17.82 -12.68 -42.72
CA VAL A 148 -18.30 -13.76 -43.59
C VAL A 148 -18.19 -15.09 -42.86
N GLU A 149 -19.21 -15.93 -42.97
CA GLU A 149 -19.25 -17.28 -42.38
C GLU A 149 -19.56 -18.33 -43.44
N PHE A 150 -18.89 -19.48 -43.33
CA PHE A 150 -19.17 -20.64 -44.16
C PHE A 150 -20.45 -21.35 -43.70
N LEU A 151 -21.41 -21.46 -44.61
CA LEU A 151 -22.67 -22.20 -44.43
C LEU A 151 -22.82 -23.20 -45.59
N PRO A 152 -22.46 -24.48 -45.39
CA PRO A 152 -22.61 -25.51 -46.41
C PRO A 152 -24.09 -25.92 -46.57
N ARG A 153 -24.50 -26.19 -47.81
CA ARG A 153 -25.86 -26.69 -48.12
C ARG A 153 -26.11 -28.04 -47.43
N GLY A 154 -27.32 -28.22 -46.89
CA GLY A 154 -27.78 -29.45 -46.25
C GLY A 154 -27.40 -29.62 -44.77
N ILE A 155 -26.80 -28.61 -44.14
CA ILE A 155 -26.54 -28.56 -42.69
C ILE A 155 -26.98 -27.18 -42.17
N GLU A 156 -28.23 -26.78 -42.48
CA GLU A 156 -28.70 -25.43 -42.15
C GLU A 156 -28.82 -25.20 -40.64
N ASP A 157 -29.63 -25.98 -39.90
CA ASP A 157 -30.10 -25.56 -38.58
C ASP A 157 -28.98 -25.41 -37.53
N ALA A 158 -28.20 -26.47 -37.26
CA ALA A 158 -27.17 -26.43 -36.22
C ALA A 158 -26.04 -25.43 -36.50
N ARG A 159 -25.73 -25.16 -37.78
CA ARG A 159 -24.71 -24.17 -38.16
C ARG A 159 -25.28 -22.74 -38.08
N ARG A 160 -26.54 -22.53 -38.50
CA ARG A 160 -27.25 -21.26 -38.33
C ARG A 160 -27.40 -20.90 -36.85
N ASP A 161 -27.73 -21.87 -35.99
CA ASP A 161 -27.80 -21.71 -34.53
C ASP A 161 -26.46 -21.30 -33.88
N PHE A 162 -25.35 -21.84 -34.37
CA PHE A 162 -24.00 -21.47 -33.94
C PHE A 162 -23.65 -20.06 -34.39
N ILE A 163 -23.96 -19.70 -35.64
CA ILE A 163 -23.70 -18.36 -36.21
C ILE A 163 -24.57 -17.30 -35.54
N ALA A 164 -25.86 -17.58 -35.32
CA ALA A 164 -26.82 -16.74 -34.60
C ALA A 164 -26.28 -16.37 -33.22
N ARG A 165 -25.82 -17.38 -32.47
CA ARG A 165 -25.18 -17.18 -31.16
C ARG A 165 -23.87 -16.42 -31.30
N LYS A 166 -22.93 -16.89 -32.12
CA LYS A 166 -21.57 -16.33 -32.26
C LYS A 166 -21.57 -14.82 -32.49
N TRP A 167 -22.49 -14.32 -33.32
CA TRP A 167 -22.53 -12.92 -33.76
C TRP A 167 -23.70 -12.11 -33.20
N GLY A 168 -24.63 -12.72 -32.46
CA GLY A 168 -25.83 -12.04 -31.95
C GLY A 168 -26.78 -11.61 -33.07
N VAL A 169 -27.12 -12.53 -33.98
CA VAL A 169 -27.97 -12.23 -35.15
C VAL A 169 -29.42 -11.97 -34.73
N ASP A 170 -29.88 -10.74 -34.93
CA ASP A 170 -31.24 -10.30 -34.66
C ASP A 170 -32.23 -10.75 -35.76
N ARG A 171 -31.79 -10.74 -37.02
CA ARG A 171 -32.63 -11.07 -38.19
C ARG A 171 -31.87 -11.80 -39.30
N TRP A 172 -32.58 -12.67 -40.01
CA TRP A 172 -32.08 -13.41 -41.17
C TRP A 172 -32.72 -12.88 -42.46
N VAL A 173 -31.93 -12.68 -43.50
CA VAL A 173 -32.36 -12.21 -44.83
C VAL A 173 -31.75 -13.10 -45.90
N ASP A 174 -32.60 -13.62 -46.79
CA ASP A 174 -32.19 -14.37 -47.97
C ASP A 174 -32.05 -13.40 -49.15
N LEU A 175 -30.83 -13.21 -49.65
CA LEU A 175 -30.55 -12.29 -50.76
C LEU A 175 -30.61 -12.96 -52.13
N ARG A 176 -31.03 -14.23 -52.20
CA ARG A 176 -31.24 -14.97 -53.45
C ARG A 176 -32.55 -14.59 -54.14
N ASP A 177 -33.48 -13.93 -53.43
CA ASP A 177 -34.68 -13.31 -54.00
C ASP A 177 -34.61 -11.78 -53.84
N VAL A 178 -34.35 -11.09 -54.95
CA VAL A 178 -34.05 -9.65 -55.00
C VAL A 178 -35.22 -8.78 -54.48
N ARG A 179 -36.44 -9.32 -54.37
CA ARG A 179 -37.60 -8.62 -53.80
C ARG A 179 -37.56 -8.48 -52.27
N ALA A 180 -36.72 -9.25 -51.57
CA ALA A 180 -36.56 -9.16 -50.12
C ALA A 180 -35.65 -7.99 -49.66
N ALA A 181 -35.07 -7.23 -50.59
CA ALA A 181 -33.95 -6.34 -50.33
C ALA A 181 -34.26 -4.98 -49.68
N VAL A 182 -35.52 -4.62 -49.36
CA VAL A 182 -35.88 -3.28 -48.85
C VAL A 182 -36.26 -3.31 -47.37
N VAL A 183 -35.40 -2.74 -46.52
CA VAL A 183 -35.67 -2.48 -45.10
C VAL A 183 -36.08 -1.02 -44.93
N THR A 184 -37.35 -0.76 -44.57
CA THR A 184 -37.89 0.60 -44.39
C THR A 184 -37.62 1.15 -42.99
N PRO A 185 -36.95 2.31 -42.82
CA PRO A 185 -36.78 2.96 -41.53
C PRO A 185 -37.99 3.85 -41.16
N GLU A 186 -38.40 3.85 -39.89
CA GLU A 186 -39.42 4.78 -39.38
C GLU A 186 -38.89 6.22 -39.18
N PRO A 187 -39.75 7.25 -39.26
CA PRO A 187 -39.33 8.65 -39.24
C PRO A 187 -39.09 9.22 -37.82
N LYS A 188 -38.09 10.11 -37.71
CA LYS A 188 -37.73 10.83 -36.47
C LYS A 188 -38.82 11.78 -35.96
N PRO A 189 -39.04 11.85 -34.64
CA PRO A 189 -39.63 13.01 -33.96
C PRO A 189 -38.63 14.18 -33.79
N ALA A 190 -39.18 15.36 -33.49
CA ALA A 190 -38.49 16.66 -33.43
C ALA A 190 -37.61 16.87 -32.16
N PRO A 191 -36.71 17.89 -32.13
CA PRO A 191 -35.67 17.98 -31.11
C PRO A 191 -36.16 18.58 -29.78
N VAL A 192 -35.90 17.91 -28.66
CA VAL A 192 -36.23 18.41 -27.31
C VAL A 192 -35.11 18.12 -26.30
N ALA A 193 -34.71 19.18 -25.60
CA ALA A 193 -33.91 19.24 -24.37
C ALA A 193 -32.47 18.70 -24.36
N LYS A 194 -31.60 19.40 -23.62
CA LYS A 194 -30.23 18.94 -23.28
C LYS A 194 -30.30 17.58 -22.58
N PRO A 195 -29.33 16.67 -22.81
CA PRO A 195 -29.30 15.41 -22.09
C PRO A 195 -29.23 15.68 -20.58
N ALA A 196 -30.13 15.06 -19.82
CA ALA A 196 -29.94 14.90 -18.39
C ALA A 196 -28.58 14.22 -18.15
N ALA A 197 -27.89 14.60 -17.08
CA ALA A 197 -26.56 14.09 -16.78
C ALA A 197 -26.58 12.55 -16.85
N VAL A 198 -25.66 11.99 -17.65
CA VAL A 198 -25.41 10.54 -17.69
C VAL A 198 -25.22 10.09 -16.25
N ALA A 199 -26.07 9.17 -15.79
CA ALA A 199 -25.95 8.63 -14.44
C ALA A 199 -24.51 8.12 -14.28
N ALA A 200 -23.81 8.64 -13.27
CA ALA A 200 -22.40 8.35 -13.09
C ALA A 200 -22.17 6.83 -13.10
N PRO A 201 -21.13 6.31 -13.78
CA PRO A 201 -20.87 4.88 -13.80
C PRO A 201 -20.82 4.36 -12.37
N ALA A 202 -21.52 3.24 -12.13
CA ALA A 202 -21.65 2.68 -10.79
C ALA A 202 -20.27 2.55 -10.15
N LYS A 203 -20.11 3.15 -8.96
CA LYS A 203 -18.81 3.26 -8.30
C LYS A 203 -18.21 1.85 -8.12
N ARG A 204 -17.05 1.62 -8.75
CA ARG A 204 -16.32 0.35 -8.66
C ARG A 204 -16.05 0.00 -7.20
N LYS A 205 -16.23 -1.28 -6.85
CA LYS A 205 -15.90 -1.82 -5.53
C LYS A 205 -14.41 -1.62 -5.25
N ARG A 206 -14.04 -1.33 -3.99
CA ARG A 206 -12.66 -1.07 -3.60
C ARG A 206 -11.98 -2.33 -3.07
N ALA A 207 -10.76 -2.61 -3.52
CA ALA A 207 -9.97 -3.74 -3.04
C ALA A 207 -8.65 -3.26 -2.42
N ALA A 208 -8.31 -3.77 -1.25
CA ALA A 208 -6.97 -3.65 -0.68
C ALA A 208 -6.14 -4.90 -1.04
N VAL A 209 -4.98 -4.71 -1.66
CA VAL A 209 -3.98 -5.78 -1.80
C VAL A 209 -2.82 -5.45 -0.87
N ILE A 210 -2.50 -6.34 0.04
CA ILE A 210 -1.49 -6.11 1.08
C ILE A 210 -0.21 -6.85 0.75
N ALA A 211 0.91 -6.14 0.68
CA ALA A 211 2.23 -6.74 0.80
C ALA A 211 2.71 -6.68 2.25
N TRP A 212 3.41 -7.72 2.73
CA TRP A 212 4.01 -7.71 4.07
C TRP A 212 5.24 -6.80 4.20
N ASP A 213 5.81 -6.39 3.05
CA ASP A 213 6.74 -5.29 2.87
C ASP A 213 6.62 -4.76 1.43
N LEU A 214 6.62 -3.43 1.27
CA LEU A 214 6.67 -2.74 -0.03
C LEU A 214 8.11 -2.37 -0.46
N GLY A 215 9.11 -2.55 0.41
CA GLY A 215 10.50 -2.19 0.15
C GLY A 215 11.31 -3.20 -0.67
N HIS A 216 10.82 -4.44 -0.81
CA HIS A 216 11.56 -5.50 -1.50
C HIS A 216 10.75 -6.40 -2.45
N ASN A 217 11.48 -7.23 -3.23
CA ASN A 217 10.97 -8.09 -4.30
C ASN A 217 9.67 -8.89 -4.02
N PRO A 218 9.40 -9.45 -2.82
CA PRO A 218 8.11 -10.03 -2.46
C PRO A 218 6.85 -9.22 -2.84
N VAL A 219 6.93 -7.88 -2.91
CA VAL A 219 5.82 -7.03 -3.41
C VAL A 219 5.41 -7.34 -4.85
N GLY A 220 6.30 -7.89 -5.68
CA GLY A 220 6.01 -8.28 -7.06
C GLY A 220 4.90 -9.33 -7.18
N ARG A 221 4.61 -10.11 -6.12
CA ARG A 221 3.42 -10.97 -6.06
C ARG A 221 2.13 -10.17 -5.86
N ALA A 222 2.15 -9.23 -4.93
CA ALA A 222 1.02 -8.35 -4.66
C ALA A 222 0.65 -7.52 -5.90
N MET A 223 1.64 -7.12 -6.71
CA MET A 223 1.42 -6.50 -8.03
C MET A 223 0.64 -7.41 -9.00
N VAL A 224 0.97 -8.70 -9.11
CA VAL A 224 0.19 -9.64 -9.95
C VAL A 224 -1.26 -9.75 -9.48
N ILE A 225 -1.50 -9.77 -8.17
CA ILE A 225 -2.87 -9.77 -7.61
C ILE A 225 -3.59 -8.44 -7.88
N TYR A 226 -2.88 -7.31 -7.78
CA TYR A 226 -3.40 -5.98 -8.13
C TYR A 226 -3.85 -5.95 -9.60
N ASP A 227 -2.98 -6.36 -10.54
CA ASP A 227 -3.23 -6.33 -11.98
C ASP A 227 -4.36 -7.29 -12.42
N LEU A 228 -4.55 -8.41 -11.70
CA LEU A 228 -5.71 -9.29 -11.89
C LEU A 228 -7.03 -8.61 -11.46
N LEU A 229 -7.00 -7.70 -10.47
CA LEU A 229 -8.19 -7.03 -9.93
C LEU A 229 -8.49 -5.67 -10.59
N GLU A 230 -7.48 -4.95 -11.09
CA GLU A 230 -7.57 -3.53 -11.47
C GLU A 230 -8.46 -3.23 -12.68
N ARG A 231 -8.94 -4.26 -13.39
CA ARG A 231 -9.93 -4.14 -14.45
C ARG A 231 -11.33 -3.83 -13.89
N ASP A 232 -11.70 -4.48 -12.79
CA ASP A 232 -13.06 -4.48 -12.25
C ASP A 232 -13.15 -3.75 -10.90
N TRP A 233 -12.06 -3.75 -10.12
CA TRP A 233 -11.98 -3.14 -8.76
C TRP A 233 -11.17 -1.84 -8.71
N ASP A 234 -11.56 -0.88 -7.88
CA ASP A 234 -10.71 0.24 -7.47
C ASP A 234 -9.66 -0.29 -6.47
N VAL A 235 -8.53 -0.77 -6.99
CA VAL A 235 -7.50 -1.45 -6.19
C VAL A 235 -6.52 -0.45 -5.58
N GLU A 236 -6.05 -0.77 -4.38
CA GLU A 236 -4.98 -0.06 -3.68
C GLU A 236 -3.96 -1.07 -3.15
N LEU A 237 -2.69 -0.92 -3.51
CA LEU A 237 -1.57 -1.70 -2.99
C LEU A 237 -1.04 -1.03 -1.71
N ILE A 238 -1.13 -1.73 -0.58
CA ILE A 238 -0.79 -1.18 0.73
C ILE A 238 0.16 -2.08 1.50
N GLY A 239 0.89 -1.52 2.46
CA GLY A 239 1.77 -2.29 3.34
C GLY A 239 2.80 -1.43 4.08
N PRO A 240 3.56 -2.04 5.01
CA PRO A 240 4.73 -1.40 5.60
C PRO A 240 5.88 -1.26 4.57
N ILE A 241 6.80 -0.35 4.87
CA ILE A 241 8.11 -0.21 4.22
C ILE A 241 9.15 -0.36 5.34
N TRP A 242 9.76 -1.54 5.46
CA TRP A 242 10.71 -1.80 6.53
C TRP A 242 12.08 -1.17 6.24
N SER A 243 12.62 -0.45 7.22
CA SER A 243 13.97 0.15 7.13
C SER A 243 15.05 -0.89 6.81
N ARG A 244 14.92 -2.11 7.36
CA ARG A 244 15.79 -3.27 7.12
C ARG A 244 15.93 -3.66 5.64
N PHE A 245 14.93 -3.36 4.82
CA PHE A 245 14.92 -3.66 3.39
C PHE A 245 15.16 -2.42 2.49
N GLY A 246 15.62 -1.31 3.08
CA GLY A 246 16.04 -0.11 2.35
C GLY A 246 15.18 1.13 2.65
N GLY A 247 14.07 1.00 3.37
CA GLY A 247 13.27 2.15 3.83
C GLY A 247 12.60 2.98 2.73
N LYS A 248 12.54 2.47 1.50
CA LYS A 248 11.88 3.07 0.33
C LYS A 248 11.08 2.01 -0.40
N VAL A 249 10.08 2.40 -1.18
CA VAL A 249 9.34 1.49 -2.08
C VAL A 249 10.33 0.80 -3.04
N TRP A 250 10.13 -0.49 -3.28
CA TRP A 250 11.02 -1.31 -4.11
C TRP A 250 11.18 -0.73 -5.52
N GLY A 251 12.41 -0.55 -5.97
CA GLY A 251 12.76 0.18 -7.20
C GLY A 251 11.92 -0.18 -8.45
N PRO A 252 11.77 -1.47 -8.81
CA PRO A 252 10.97 -1.90 -9.96
C PRO A 252 9.48 -1.55 -9.94
N ILE A 253 8.92 -1.08 -8.81
CA ILE A 253 7.54 -0.58 -8.72
C ILE A 253 7.46 0.90 -8.29
N ALA A 254 8.61 1.52 -7.97
CA ALA A 254 8.70 2.91 -7.58
C ALA A 254 8.45 3.81 -8.79
N GLY A 255 7.38 4.62 -8.73
CA GLY A 255 6.93 5.42 -9.87
C GLY A 255 5.99 4.69 -10.84
N SER A 256 5.56 3.46 -10.54
CA SER A 256 4.50 2.80 -11.31
C SER A 256 3.18 3.60 -11.24
N ASN A 257 2.34 3.49 -12.28
CA ASN A 257 1.06 4.20 -12.39
C ASN A 257 -0.04 3.67 -11.42
N ARG A 258 0.32 2.80 -10.47
CA ARG A 258 -0.59 2.09 -9.58
C ARG A 258 -0.78 2.82 -8.26
N LYS A 259 -1.91 2.58 -7.59
CA LYS A 259 -2.24 3.21 -6.31
C LYS A 259 -1.50 2.52 -5.18
N VAL A 260 -0.23 2.88 -4.98
CA VAL A 260 0.63 2.37 -3.90
C VAL A 260 0.62 3.32 -2.70
N ARG A 261 0.27 2.84 -1.50
CA ARG A 261 0.37 3.61 -0.25
C ARG A 261 1.09 2.80 0.84
N GLY A 262 2.29 3.24 1.18
CA GLY A 262 3.12 2.63 2.22
C GLY A 262 3.32 3.50 3.45
N PHE A 263 3.71 2.88 4.56
CA PHE A 263 4.14 3.56 5.79
C PHE A 263 5.50 3.06 6.24
N ALA A 264 6.38 3.94 6.71
CA ALA A 264 7.72 3.57 7.14
C ALA A 264 7.69 2.95 8.55
N CYS A 265 8.43 1.86 8.76
CA CYS A 265 8.57 1.24 10.08
C CYS A 265 9.93 0.55 10.28
N LYS A 266 10.36 0.47 11.55
CA LYS A 266 11.57 -0.21 12.00
C LYS A 266 11.23 -1.41 12.89
N SER A 267 10.21 -1.26 13.73
CA SER A 267 9.73 -2.30 14.67
C SER A 267 8.20 -2.35 14.74
N MET A 268 7.67 -3.25 15.58
CA MET A 268 6.25 -3.31 15.93
C MET A 268 5.69 -2.03 16.58
N GLU A 269 6.53 -1.23 17.24
CA GLU A 269 6.14 0.05 17.86
C GLU A 269 5.74 1.11 16.84
N ASP A 270 6.30 1.04 15.63
CA ASP A 270 5.93 1.84 14.46
C ASP A 270 4.79 1.19 13.67
N TYR A 271 4.88 -0.14 13.49
CA TYR A 271 3.97 -0.89 12.63
C TYR A 271 2.53 -0.86 13.13
N TRP A 272 2.28 -1.11 14.42
CA TRP A 272 0.91 -1.26 14.92
C TRP A 272 0.08 0.03 14.78
N PRO A 273 0.54 1.22 15.23
CA PRO A 273 -0.20 2.47 15.01
C PRO A 273 -0.42 2.79 13.54
N ALA A 274 0.57 2.52 12.68
CA ALA A 274 0.48 2.77 11.25
C ALA A 274 -0.47 1.80 10.51
N ALA A 275 -0.51 0.52 10.90
CA ALA A 275 -1.46 -0.46 10.38
C ALA A 275 -2.90 -0.13 10.81
N VAL A 276 -3.10 0.31 12.06
CA VAL A 276 -4.39 0.82 12.57
C VAL A 276 -4.84 2.07 11.80
N ALA A 277 -3.92 3.01 11.52
CA ALA A 277 -4.20 4.19 10.69
C ALA A 277 -4.49 3.85 9.22
N MET A 278 -3.79 2.85 8.66
CA MET A 278 -3.97 2.34 7.31
C MET A 278 -5.38 1.75 7.13
N ALA A 279 -5.79 0.84 8.02
CA ALA A 279 -7.17 0.35 8.10
C ALA A 279 -8.16 1.49 8.45
N SER A 280 -7.71 2.46 9.25
CA SER A 280 -8.34 3.73 9.63
C SER A 280 -8.80 4.61 8.47
N ALA A 281 -8.04 4.59 7.36
CA ALA A 281 -8.15 5.55 6.26
C ALA A 281 -9.37 5.33 5.35
N ALA A 282 -9.71 4.07 5.11
CA ALA A 282 -10.45 3.67 3.92
C ALA A 282 -11.48 2.56 4.20
N ASP A 283 -12.53 2.56 3.37
CA ASP A 283 -13.44 1.42 3.25
C ASP A 283 -13.00 0.56 2.06
N TYR A 284 -13.03 -0.76 2.25
CA TYR A 284 -12.77 -1.76 1.23
C TYR A 284 -13.90 -2.79 1.19
N ASP A 285 -14.21 -3.26 -0.01
CA ASP A 285 -15.20 -4.32 -0.29
C ASP A 285 -14.53 -5.70 -0.41
N LEU A 286 -13.19 -5.75 -0.46
CA LEU A 286 -12.33 -6.94 -0.52
C LEU A 286 -10.96 -6.61 0.07
N VAL A 287 -10.34 -7.55 0.78
CA VAL A 287 -8.92 -7.49 1.13
C VAL A 287 -8.19 -8.79 0.77
N VAL A 288 -7.03 -8.66 0.11
CA VAL A 288 -6.15 -9.79 -0.26
C VAL A 288 -4.80 -9.64 0.43
N ALA A 289 -4.51 -10.48 1.42
CA ALA A 289 -3.23 -10.50 2.11
C ALA A 289 -2.23 -11.36 1.33
N CYS A 290 -1.13 -10.78 0.86
CA CYS A 290 -0.13 -11.51 0.07
C CYS A 290 1.03 -12.01 0.92
N LYS A 291 1.31 -13.32 0.80
CA LYS A 291 2.23 -14.15 1.59
C LYS A 291 1.83 -14.26 3.07
N PRO A 292 1.91 -15.47 3.68
CA PRO A 292 1.54 -15.67 5.08
C PRO A 292 2.64 -15.21 6.05
N ARG A 293 2.75 -13.89 6.23
CA ARG A 293 3.64 -13.22 7.18
C ARG A 293 2.80 -12.39 8.15
N LEU A 294 3.24 -12.23 9.40
CA LEU A 294 2.45 -11.52 10.42
C LEU A 294 1.99 -10.10 9.97
N PRO A 295 2.81 -9.27 9.29
CA PRO A 295 2.35 -7.95 8.85
C PRO A 295 1.17 -7.99 7.86
N SER A 296 1.21 -8.85 6.83
CA SER A 296 0.09 -8.94 5.87
C SER A 296 -1.18 -9.49 6.52
N LEU A 297 -1.04 -10.46 7.43
CA LEU A 297 -2.16 -11.02 8.19
C LEU A 297 -2.78 -10.03 9.17
N LEU A 298 -1.97 -9.28 9.93
CA LEU A 298 -2.47 -8.28 10.89
C LEU A 298 -3.22 -7.14 10.17
N LEU A 299 -2.65 -6.59 9.09
CA LEU A 299 -3.33 -5.53 8.34
C LEU A 299 -4.60 -6.05 7.64
N GLY A 300 -4.58 -7.29 7.13
CA GLY A 300 -5.76 -7.94 6.57
C GLY A 300 -6.87 -8.14 7.59
N ALA A 301 -6.51 -8.57 8.81
CA ALA A 301 -7.43 -8.73 9.92
C ALA A 301 -8.04 -7.40 10.38
N LEU A 302 -7.24 -6.34 10.51
CA LEU A 302 -7.73 -4.99 10.85
C LEU A 302 -8.72 -4.47 9.79
N ILE A 303 -8.42 -4.66 8.50
CA ILE A 303 -9.31 -4.22 7.42
C ILE A 303 -10.62 -5.03 7.41
N LYS A 304 -10.55 -6.37 7.58
CA LYS A 304 -11.76 -7.20 7.70
C LYS A 304 -12.60 -6.81 8.92
N GLU A 305 -11.98 -6.63 10.09
CA GLU A 305 -12.71 -6.23 11.32
C GLU A 305 -13.45 -4.89 11.17
N ARG A 306 -12.84 -3.92 10.48
CA ARG A 306 -13.48 -2.62 10.23
C ARG A 306 -14.58 -2.70 9.18
N CYS A 307 -14.29 -3.34 8.04
CA CYS A 307 -15.12 -3.24 6.85
C CYS A 307 -16.17 -4.35 6.74
N GLY A 308 -15.98 -5.47 7.46
CA GLY A 308 -16.77 -6.70 7.27
C GLY A 308 -16.55 -7.36 5.91
N CYS A 309 -15.47 -7.01 5.20
CA CYS A 309 -15.18 -7.47 3.85
C CYS A 309 -14.50 -8.85 3.84
N PRO A 310 -14.57 -9.60 2.71
CA PRO A 310 -13.89 -10.88 2.58
C PRO A 310 -12.36 -10.73 2.63
N LEU A 311 -11.71 -11.64 3.35
CA LEU A 311 -10.25 -11.75 3.48
C LEU A 311 -9.75 -12.98 2.71
N VAL A 312 -9.14 -12.74 1.55
CA VAL A 312 -8.42 -13.76 0.79
C VAL A 312 -6.96 -13.76 1.21
N LEU A 313 -6.39 -14.92 1.53
CA LEU A 313 -4.96 -15.10 1.81
C LEU A 313 -4.26 -15.73 0.61
N ASP A 314 -3.27 -15.04 0.06
CA ASP A 314 -2.41 -15.54 -1.01
C ASP A 314 -1.13 -16.17 -0.46
N VAL A 315 -0.87 -17.41 -0.86
CA VAL A 315 0.33 -18.18 -0.50
C VAL A 315 1.15 -18.43 -1.76
N ASP A 316 2.23 -17.65 -1.88
CA ASP A 316 3.07 -17.63 -3.08
C ASP A 316 4.37 -18.43 -2.95
N ASP A 317 4.89 -18.51 -1.73
CA ASP A 317 6.06 -19.29 -1.32
C ASP A 317 5.69 -20.10 -0.07
N PHE A 318 6.45 -21.15 0.25
CA PHE A 318 6.40 -21.75 1.57
C PHE A 318 7.32 -20.97 2.51
N GLU A 319 6.75 -20.01 3.25
CA GLU A 319 7.51 -19.01 4.02
C GLU A 319 8.45 -19.59 5.09
N LEU A 320 8.24 -20.83 5.54
CA LEU A 320 9.15 -21.49 6.49
C LEU A 320 10.41 -22.06 5.84
N SER A 321 10.42 -22.30 4.51
CA SER A 321 11.61 -22.75 3.77
C SER A 321 12.75 -21.72 3.68
N PHE A 322 12.53 -20.53 4.25
CA PHE A 322 13.55 -19.49 4.46
C PHE A 322 14.19 -19.53 5.86
N PHE A 323 13.75 -20.45 6.74
CA PHE A 323 14.22 -20.61 8.11
C PHE A 323 14.73 -22.04 8.38
N PRO A 324 15.50 -22.28 9.45
CA PRO A 324 15.94 -23.62 9.81
C PRO A 324 14.80 -24.55 10.29
N ASP A 325 13.77 -24.01 10.95
CA ASP A 325 12.62 -24.78 11.43
C ASP A 325 11.40 -24.60 10.51
N GLU A 326 11.10 -25.65 9.74
CA GLU A 326 9.96 -25.69 8.79
C GLU A 326 8.62 -26.10 9.43
N THR A 327 8.52 -26.12 10.78
CA THR A 327 7.28 -26.48 11.48
C THR A 327 6.45 -25.26 11.89
N SER A 328 5.13 -25.34 11.68
CA SER A 328 4.18 -24.33 12.15
C SER A 328 4.18 -24.27 13.68
N ALA A 329 3.97 -23.08 14.25
CA ALA A 329 3.89 -22.87 15.70
C ALA A 329 2.46 -22.49 16.11
N PRO A 330 1.97 -22.91 17.30
CA PRO A 330 0.75 -22.36 17.90
C PRO A 330 0.83 -20.85 18.11
N LEU A 331 -0.31 -20.16 18.06
CA LEU A 331 -0.39 -18.74 18.43
C LEU A 331 -0.04 -18.50 19.91
N ASP A 332 -0.18 -19.51 20.78
CA ASP A 332 0.20 -19.43 22.19
C ASP A 332 1.72 -19.32 22.39
N ASP A 333 2.52 -19.94 21.53
CA ASP A 333 3.99 -19.83 21.58
C ASP A 333 4.44 -18.40 21.24
N LEU A 334 3.80 -17.79 20.23
CA LEU A 334 4.02 -16.37 19.89
C LEU A 334 3.56 -15.44 21.04
N ALA A 335 2.46 -15.77 21.72
CA ALA A 335 2.00 -15.02 22.89
C ALA A 335 2.97 -15.15 24.08
N ALA A 336 3.50 -16.34 24.33
CA ALA A 336 4.41 -16.64 25.42
C ALA A 336 5.82 -16.05 25.21
N ALA A 337 6.29 -15.99 23.97
CA ALA A 337 7.55 -15.33 23.62
C ALA A 337 7.49 -13.78 23.75
N GLY A 338 6.29 -13.22 23.91
CA GLY A 338 6.08 -11.83 24.28
C GLY A 338 6.68 -10.82 23.28
N VAL A 339 7.32 -9.78 23.82
CA VAL A 339 7.75 -8.62 23.03
C VAL A 339 8.94 -8.88 22.11
N ASP A 340 9.82 -9.83 22.41
CA ASP A 340 11.00 -10.09 21.60
C ASP A 340 10.63 -10.72 20.24
N ALA A 341 9.69 -11.66 20.24
CA ALA A 341 9.18 -12.28 19.01
C ALA A 341 8.31 -11.35 18.16
N LEU A 342 7.72 -10.30 18.78
CA LEU A 342 6.90 -9.32 18.09
C LEU A 342 7.71 -8.12 17.60
N ARG A 343 8.87 -7.77 18.20
CA ARG A 343 9.70 -6.61 17.82
C ARG A 343 10.07 -6.61 16.33
N GLU A 344 10.45 -7.76 15.78
CA GLU A 344 10.53 -8.01 14.33
C GLU A 344 9.39 -8.95 13.89
N PRO A 345 8.19 -8.45 13.51
CA PRO A 345 7.02 -9.29 13.28
C PRO A 345 7.14 -10.21 12.04
N TYR A 346 8.16 -10.03 11.20
CA TYR A 346 8.49 -10.92 10.08
C TYR A 346 9.52 -12.01 10.43
N GLY A 347 9.94 -12.09 11.70
CA GLY A 347 10.88 -13.09 12.21
C GLY A 347 10.35 -14.53 12.19
N GLU A 348 11.20 -15.48 12.60
CA GLU A 348 10.95 -16.92 12.47
C GLU A 348 9.69 -17.37 13.22
N LEU A 349 9.60 -17.16 14.53
CA LEU A 349 8.45 -17.58 15.34
C LEU A 349 7.14 -16.94 14.87
N ALA A 350 7.16 -15.65 14.53
CA ALA A 350 6.01 -14.94 13.99
C ALA A 350 5.56 -15.49 12.63
N THR A 351 6.49 -15.96 11.79
CA THR A 351 6.17 -16.61 10.51
C THR A 351 5.65 -18.04 10.71
N ARG A 352 6.21 -18.81 11.66
CA ARG A 352 5.71 -20.13 12.04
C ARG A 352 4.29 -20.09 12.61
N ALA A 353 3.97 -19.05 13.38
CA ALA A 353 2.63 -18.75 13.86
C ALA A 353 1.66 -18.37 12.72
N ALA A 354 2.13 -17.57 11.75
CA ALA A 354 1.36 -17.23 10.55
C ALA A 354 1.05 -18.45 9.65
N ASP A 355 2.03 -19.35 9.42
CA ASP A 355 1.85 -20.60 8.67
C ASP A 355 0.76 -21.50 9.29
N GLY A 356 0.71 -21.55 10.63
CA GLY A 356 -0.24 -22.36 11.38
C GLY A 356 -1.72 -22.00 11.15
N ILE A 357 -2.02 -20.74 10.80
CA ILE A 357 -3.40 -20.22 10.67
C ILE A 357 -3.81 -19.93 9.22
N VAL A 358 -2.98 -20.29 8.23
CA VAL A 358 -3.24 -20.03 6.79
C VAL A 358 -4.62 -20.50 6.33
N ARG A 359 -5.05 -21.68 6.80
CA ARG A 359 -6.31 -22.30 6.38
C ARG A 359 -7.56 -21.70 7.04
N ASP A 360 -7.39 -20.78 7.98
CA ASP A 360 -8.49 -20.16 8.71
C ASP A 360 -8.98 -18.86 8.03
N ALA A 361 -8.27 -18.39 6.99
CA ALA A 361 -8.72 -17.28 6.16
C ALA A 361 -9.97 -17.65 5.34
N ASP A 362 -10.83 -16.66 5.02
CA ASP A 362 -12.11 -16.87 4.35
C ASP A 362 -11.97 -17.62 3.01
N ALA A 363 -10.90 -17.35 2.28
CA ALA A 363 -10.40 -18.21 1.21
C ALA A 363 -8.87 -18.15 1.13
N VAL A 364 -8.27 -19.25 0.67
CA VAL A 364 -6.84 -19.34 0.37
C VAL A 364 -6.64 -19.46 -1.14
N ILE A 365 -5.73 -18.67 -1.70
CA ILE A 365 -5.19 -18.85 -3.04
C ILE A 365 -3.71 -19.22 -2.99
N VAL A 366 -3.25 -19.98 -4.00
CA VAL A 366 -1.89 -20.56 -4.03
C VAL A 366 -1.25 -20.38 -5.41
N SER A 367 0.04 -20.07 -5.48
CA SER A 367 0.72 -19.80 -6.77
C SER A 367 1.00 -21.04 -7.63
N ASN A 368 0.98 -22.24 -7.05
CA ASN A 368 1.33 -23.48 -7.75
C ASN A 368 0.80 -24.76 -7.09
N MET A 369 0.97 -25.90 -7.77
CA MET A 369 0.48 -27.22 -7.35
C MET A 369 1.13 -27.75 -6.07
N ALA A 370 2.41 -27.45 -5.80
CA ALA A 370 3.08 -27.91 -4.58
C ALA A 370 2.52 -27.20 -3.34
N LEU A 371 2.30 -25.89 -3.43
CA LEU A 371 1.59 -25.11 -2.41
C LEU A 371 0.13 -25.54 -2.27
N ARG A 372 -0.57 -25.83 -3.38
CA ARG A 372 -1.94 -26.38 -3.35
C ARG A 372 -2.01 -27.71 -2.61
N LYS A 373 -1.04 -28.59 -2.80
CA LYS A 373 -0.95 -29.87 -2.09
C LYS A 373 -0.72 -29.68 -0.59
N ARG A 374 0.02 -28.65 -0.18
CA ARG A 374 0.28 -28.32 1.23
C ARG A 374 -0.91 -27.61 1.89
N PHE A 375 -1.33 -26.46 1.37
CA PHE A 375 -2.28 -25.56 2.01
C PHE A 375 -3.73 -25.74 1.56
N GLY A 376 -3.96 -26.36 0.40
CA GLY A 376 -5.28 -26.40 -0.25
C GLY A 376 -5.49 -25.16 -1.14
N GLY A 377 -6.68 -24.57 -1.08
CA GLY A 377 -6.99 -23.33 -1.79
C GLY A 377 -7.22 -23.47 -3.31
N ILE A 378 -7.43 -22.33 -3.95
CA ILE A 378 -7.58 -22.19 -5.41
C ILE A 378 -6.25 -21.73 -6.02
N MET A 379 -5.83 -22.38 -7.10
CA MET A 379 -4.56 -22.05 -7.74
C MET A 379 -4.70 -20.77 -8.56
N VAL A 380 -4.05 -19.67 -8.15
CA VAL A 380 -3.97 -18.41 -8.89
C VAL A 380 -2.50 -18.14 -9.17
N ARG A 381 -2.09 -18.34 -10.42
CA ARG A 381 -0.67 -18.41 -10.81
C ARG A 381 0.03 -17.04 -10.76
N HIS A 382 1.35 -17.01 -11.00
CA HIS A 382 2.03 -15.78 -11.41
C HIS A 382 1.59 -15.42 -12.82
N ALA A 383 0.47 -14.73 -12.96
CA ALA A 383 -0.13 -14.53 -14.27
C ALA A 383 0.54 -13.35 -15.04
N ARG A 384 0.30 -13.25 -16.36
CA ARG A 384 0.64 -12.07 -17.20
C ARG A 384 -0.53 -11.71 -18.13
N ASP A 385 -0.73 -10.42 -18.40
CA ASP A 385 -1.75 -9.99 -19.36
C ASP A 385 -1.32 -10.34 -20.79
N GLU A 386 -2.20 -11.07 -21.48
CA GLU A 386 -2.00 -11.52 -22.85
C GLU A 386 -1.84 -10.36 -23.84
N ALA A 387 -2.34 -9.16 -23.51
CA ALA A 387 -2.24 -7.94 -24.31
C ALA A 387 -0.97 -7.10 -24.04
N ASP A 388 -0.37 -7.19 -22.85
CA ASP A 388 0.93 -6.55 -22.56
C ASP A 388 2.11 -7.39 -23.02
N PHE A 389 2.00 -8.72 -22.87
CA PHE A 389 2.99 -9.67 -23.34
C PHE A 389 2.58 -10.23 -24.71
N HIS A 390 2.41 -9.35 -25.70
CA HIS A 390 2.13 -9.73 -27.09
C HIS A 390 3.30 -9.34 -28.01
N ALA A 391 3.77 -10.28 -28.85
CA ALA A 391 4.96 -10.07 -29.67
C ALA A 391 4.84 -8.85 -30.61
N ASP A 392 3.68 -8.67 -31.24
CA ASP A 392 3.41 -7.60 -32.22
C ASP A 392 3.48 -6.17 -31.64
N ARG A 393 3.58 -6.01 -30.31
CA ARG A 393 3.80 -4.70 -29.67
C ARG A 393 5.26 -4.24 -29.71
N PHE A 394 6.20 -5.10 -30.08
CA PHE A 394 7.63 -4.85 -29.97
C PHE A 394 8.36 -5.12 -31.29
N ASP A 395 9.19 -4.17 -31.73
CA ASP A 395 10.22 -4.47 -32.72
C ASP A 395 11.35 -5.25 -32.03
N ARG A 396 11.33 -6.58 -32.18
CA ARG A 396 12.34 -7.46 -31.57
C ARG A 396 13.77 -7.12 -31.99
N ALA A 397 14.01 -6.56 -33.18
CA ALA A 397 15.35 -6.15 -33.60
C ALA A 397 15.80 -4.91 -32.82
N ALA A 398 14.91 -3.92 -32.65
CA ALA A 398 15.17 -2.74 -31.82
C ALA A 398 15.41 -3.12 -30.35
N GLU A 399 14.62 -4.04 -29.77
CA GLU A 399 14.81 -4.47 -28.38
C GLU A 399 16.13 -5.23 -28.17
N ARG A 400 16.54 -6.07 -29.14
CA ARG A 400 17.85 -6.73 -29.13
C ARG A 400 18.99 -5.71 -29.19
N ALA A 401 18.90 -4.73 -30.08
CA ALA A 401 19.88 -3.65 -30.18
C ALA A 401 19.97 -2.84 -28.88
N ARG A 402 18.82 -2.50 -28.26
CA ARG A 402 18.74 -1.82 -26.96
C ARG A 402 19.43 -2.60 -25.83
N MET A 403 19.37 -3.93 -25.86
CA MET A 403 20.02 -4.81 -24.89
C MET A 403 21.45 -5.23 -25.28
N GLY A 404 22.02 -4.69 -26.37
CA GLY A 404 23.37 -5.02 -26.84
C GLY A 404 23.53 -6.47 -27.32
N MET A 405 22.45 -7.08 -27.82
CA MET A 405 22.44 -8.41 -28.45
C MET A 405 22.77 -8.27 -29.94
N ALA A 406 23.72 -9.06 -30.45
CA ALA A 406 23.97 -9.17 -31.88
C ALA A 406 22.89 -10.03 -32.56
N ASP A 407 22.74 -9.95 -33.88
CA ASP A 407 21.71 -10.70 -34.61
C ASP A 407 21.94 -12.23 -34.58
N ASP A 408 23.20 -12.68 -34.56
CA ASP A 408 23.56 -14.10 -34.56
C ASP A 408 23.59 -14.73 -33.15
N ASP A 409 23.64 -13.90 -32.10
CA ASP A 409 23.60 -14.30 -30.68
C ASP A 409 22.36 -15.13 -30.37
N PHE A 410 22.51 -16.23 -29.63
CA PHE A 410 21.43 -16.94 -28.99
C PHE A 410 21.35 -16.50 -27.52
N ALA A 411 20.42 -15.57 -27.26
CA ALA A 411 20.33 -14.86 -25.99
C ALA A 411 19.48 -15.62 -24.96
N LEU A 412 20.12 -16.02 -23.86
CA LEU A 412 19.45 -16.53 -22.67
C LEU A 412 19.14 -15.36 -21.74
N VAL A 413 17.85 -15.09 -21.49
CA VAL A 413 17.44 -13.95 -20.66
C VAL A 413 17.01 -14.41 -19.28
N PHE A 414 17.59 -13.81 -18.25
CA PHE A 414 17.20 -14.02 -16.85
C PHE A 414 16.97 -12.66 -16.19
N VAL A 415 15.70 -12.33 -15.94
CA VAL A 415 15.30 -11.07 -15.28
C VAL A 415 15.01 -11.32 -13.80
N GLY A 416 15.65 -10.58 -12.91
CA GLY A 416 15.44 -10.60 -11.46
C GLY A 416 16.64 -11.10 -10.66
N THR A 417 16.46 -11.20 -9.34
CA THR A 417 17.58 -11.38 -8.40
C THR A 417 18.30 -12.74 -8.55
N ALA A 418 19.58 -12.69 -8.94
CA ALA A 418 20.49 -13.83 -8.98
C ALA A 418 20.79 -14.39 -7.57
N ARG A 419 20.74 -15.72 -7.43
CA ARG A 419 20.99 -16.50 -6.21
C ARG A 419 21.55 -17.88 -6.59
N ALA A 420 22.35 -18.49 -5.71
CA ALA A 420 23.00 -19.78 -5.96
C ALA A 420 21.99 -20.89 -6.34
N HIS A 421 20.92 -21.08 -5.56
CA HIS A 421 19.88 -22.10 -5.79
C HIS A 421 19.04 -21.90 -7.07
N LYS A 422 19.26 -20.82 -7.84
CA LYS A 422 18.56 -20.55 -9.11
C LYS A 422 19.32 -21.06 -10.36
N GLY A 423 20.46 -21.72 -10.18
CA GLY A 423 21.18 -22.38 -11.27
C GLY A 423 21.98 -21.45 -12.19
N VAL A 424 22.10 -20.17 -11.86
CA VAL A 424 22.83 -19.19 -12.69
C VAL A 424 24.32 -19.55 -12.88
N PHE A 425 24.90 -20.27 -11.92
CA PHE A 425 26.28 -20.77 -12.00
C PHE A 425 26.40 -21.97 -12.95
N ASP A 426 25.43 -22.89 -12.96
CA ASP A 426 25.44 -24.02 -13.89
C ASP A 426 25.22 -23.56 -15.33
N ILE A 427 24.37 -22.55 -15.55
CA ILE A 427 24.26 -21.89 -16.86
C ILE A 427 25.61 -21.28 -17.27
N ALA A 428 26.25 -20.48 -16.41
CA ALA A 428 27.55 -19.88 -16.70
C ALA A 428 28.65 -20.93 -16.96
N LYS A 429 28.66 -22.03 -16.19
CA LYS A 429 29.56 -23.17 -16.37
C LYS A 429 29.36 -23.84 -17.73
N THR A 430 28.12 -24.11 -18.12
CA THR A 430 27.80 -24.71 -19.42
C THR A 430 28.18 -23.78 -20.58
N LEU A 431 27.89 -22.48 -20.48
CA LEU A 431 28.32 -21.49 -21.48
C LEU A 431 29.84 -21.35 -21.57
N ALA A 432 30.57 -21.56 -20.48
CA ALA A 432 32.03 -21.55 -20.50
C ALA A 432 32.63 -22.80 -21.15
N ALA A 433 31.95 -23.95 -21.07
CA ALA A 433 32.32 -25.20 -21.72
C ALA A 433 31.95 -25.24 -23.21
N LEU A 434 30.94 -24.48 -23.65
CA LEU A 434 30.61 -24.32 -25.06
C LEU A 434 31.70 -23.52 -25.80
N GLU A 435 32.20 -24.05 -26.90
CA GLU A 435 33.16 -23.35 -27.78
C GLU A 435 32.48 -22.20 -28.53
N ASP A 436 31.19 -22.33 -28.86
CA ASP A 436 30.39 -21.32 -29.58
C ASP A 436 30.08 -20.10 -28.70
N LYS A 437 30.71 -18.97 -29.00
CA LYS A 437 30.56 -17.70 -28.23
C LYS A 437 29.36 -16.85 -28.61
N ARG A 438 28.47 -17.37 -29.46
CA ARG A 438 27.17 -16.79 -29.77
C ARG A 438 26.11 -17.10 -28.70
N PHE A 439 26.35 -18.04 -27.80
CA PHE A 439 25.47 -18.23 -26.64
C PHE A 439 25.79 -17.19 -25.56
N VAL A 440 24.82 -16.33 -25.23
CA VAL A 440 25.01 -15.18 -24.33
C VAL A 440 23.99 -15.22 -23.20
N LEU A 441 24.46 -15.08 -21.95
CA LEU A 441 23.58 -14.94 -20.78
C LEU A 441 23.39 -13.45 -20.44
N HIS A 442 22.16 -12.96 -20.56
CA HIS A 442 21.77 -11.62 -20.14
C HIS A 442 21.09 -11.67 -18.77
N LEU A 443 21.76 -11.11 -17.77
CA LEU A 443 21.28 -10.98 -16.39
C LEU A 443 20.73 -9.57 -16.20
N VAL A 444 19.41 -9.42 -16.07
CA VAL A 444 18.74 -8.14 -15.80
C VAL A 444 18.40 -8.05 -14.32
N GLY A 445 18.95 -7.06 -13.64
CA GLY A 445 18.76 -6.82 -12.21
C GLY A 445 20.07 -6.75 -11.43
N THR A 446 20.14 -5.82 -10.48
CA THR A 446 21.39 -5.50 -9.76
C THR A 446 21.83 -6.65 -8.85
N ILE A 447 23.01 -7.21 -9.14
CA ILE A 447 23.63 -8.23 -8.28
C ILE A 447 24.31 -7.56 -7.09
N THR A 448 23.57 -7.38 -6.00
CA THR A 448 24.05 -6.74 -4.77
C THR A 448 25.07 -7.56 -3.98
N ASP A 449 25.04 -8.90 -4.10
CA ASP A 449 26.02 -9.77 -3.46
C ASP A 449 27.28 -9.93 -4.34
N LYS A 450 28.37 -9.27 -3.92
CA LYS A 450 29.67 -9.32 -4.60
C LYS A 450 30.22 -10.75 -4.77
N ARG A 451 29.83 -11.72 -3.93
CA ARG A 451 30.25 -13.12 -4.03
C ARG A 451 29.58 -13.81 -5.21
N ILE A 452 28.27 -13.60 -5.38
CA ILE A 452 27.50 -14.10 -6.54
C ILE A 452 28.08 -13.54 -7.84
N ARG A 453 28.40 -12.23 -7.85
CA ARG A 453 29.02 -11.59 -9.02
C ARG A 453 30.41 -12.17 -9.31
N ALA A 454 31.27 -12.29 -8.30
CA ALA A 454 32.61 -12.84 -8.45
C ALA A 454 32.61 -14.31 -8.90
N GLU A 455 31.62 -15.12 -8.49
CA GLU A 455 31.48 -16.50 -8.96
C GLU A 455 31.13 -16.56 -10.45
N LEU A 456 30.15 -15.76 -10.90
CA LEU A 456 29.81 -15.66 -12.33
C LEU A 456 31.01 -15.21 -13.18
N ASP A 457 31.75 -14.20 -12.71
CA ASP A 457 32.92 -13.66 -13.42
C ASP A 457 34.13 -14.64 -13.47
N ARG A 458 34.14 -15.73 -12.67
CA ARG A 458 35.16 -16.80 -12.80
C ARG A 458 35.00 -17.63 -14.06
N HIS A 459 33.78 -17.71 -14.61
CA HIS A 459 33.48 -18.47 -15.81
C HIS A 459 33.91 -17.70 -17.08
N LYS A 460 35.21 -17.39 -17.20
CA LYS A 460 35.79 -16.54 -18.27
C LYS A 460 35.50 -16.98 -19.71
N GLY A 461 35.12 -18.24 -19.92
CA GLY A 461 34.71 -18.76 -21.23
C GLY A 461 33.26 -18.40 -21.61
N ALA A 462 32.42 -18.00 -20.66
CA ALA A 462 31.02 -17.65 -20.87
C ALA A 462 30.89 -16.16 -21.19
N ARG A 463 30.04 -15.83 -22.17
CA ARG A 463 29.69 -14.44 -22.46
C ARG A 463 28.47 -14.06 -21.62
N ILE A 464 28.71 -13.27 -20.58
CA ILE A 464 27.68 -12.80 -19.64
C ILE A 464 27.57 -11.28 -19.76
N VAL A 465 26.34 -10.79 -19.96
CA VAL A 465 26.00 -9.36 -20.05
C VAL A 465 25.14 -9.00 -18.84
N TYR A 466 25.52 -7.94 -18.13
CA TYR A 466 24.85 -7.48 -16.93
C TYR A 466 24.08 -6.20 -17.23
N HIS A 467 22.78 -6.20 -16.93
CA HIS A 467 21.88 -5.06 -17.08
C HIS A 467 21.41 -4.58 -15.69
N PRO A 468 21.08 -3.29 -15.53
CA PRO A 468 20.54 -2.76 -14.27
C PRO A 468 19.17 -3.35 -13.92
N ASP A 469 18.64 -2.99 -12.75
CA ASP A 469 17.22 -3.19 -12.47
C ASP A 469 16.34 -2.46 -13.49
N CYS A 470 15.21 -3.05 -13.88
CA CYS A 470 14.22 -2.47 -14.77
C CYS A 470 12.89 -2.23 -14.04
N ALA A 471 12.03 -1.35 -14.56
CA ALA A 471 10.66 -1.23 -14.06
C ALA A 471 9.86 -2.50 -14.40
N PHE A 472 8.73 -2.71 -13.71
CA PHE A 472 7.84 -3.83 -14.01
C PHE A 472 7.21 -3.69 -15.40
N GLU A 473 7.01 -2.45 -15.85
CA GLU A 473 6.52 -2.04 -17.16
C GLU A 473 7.52 -2.34 -18.30
N ASP A 474 8.82 -2.37 -18.01
CA ASP A 474 9.88 -2.67 -19.00
C ASP A 474 10.11 -4.19 -19.19
N LEU A 475 9.52 -5.01 -18.32
CA LEU A 475 9.71 -6.47 -18.31
C LEU A 475 9.37 -7.13 -19.66
N PRO A 476 8.27 -6.79 -20.37
CA PRO A 476 7.97 -7.39 -21.67
C PRO A 476 9.06 -7.18 -22.72
N SER A 477 9.57 -5.93 -22.81
CA SER A 477 10.62 -5.52 -23.75
C SER A 477 11.94 -6.26 -23.51
N ASN A 478 12.33 -6.47 -22.24
CA ASN A 478 13.53 -7.23 -21.92
C ASN A 478 13.41 -8.73 -22.26
N ILE A 479 12.21 -9.30 -22.19
CA ILE A 479 11.98 -10.74 -22.41
C ILE A 479 11.87 -11.05 -23.90
N VAL A 480 11.13 -10.27 -24.70
CA VAL A 480 10.89 -10.54 -26.13
C VAL A 480 12.17 -10.55 -26.98
N ALA A 481 13.20 -9.80 -26.55
CA ALA A 481 14.53 -9.79 -27.16
C ALA A 481 15.23 -11.17 -27.11
N GLY A 482 14.97 -11.95 -26.06
CA GLY A 482 15.58 -13.24 -25.78
C GLY A 482 15.22 -14.35 -26.78
N ASP A 483 16.02 -15.41 -26.79
CA ASP A 483 15.80 -16.61 -27.60
C ASP A 483 15.29 -17.79 -26.77
N ALA A 484 15.69 -17.91 -25.50
CA ALA A 484 15.22 -18.90 -24.53
C ALA A 484 15.39 -18.42 -23.07
N VAL A 485 14.74 -19.12 -22.13
CA VAL A 485 14.91 -18.92 -20.68
C VAL A 485 15.31 -20.25 -20.02
N VAL A 486 16.31 -20.20 -19.13
CA VAL A 486 16.86 -21.39 -18.46
C VAL A 486 16.83 -21.19 -16.95
N LEU A 487 16.32 -22.18 -16.22
CA LEU A 487 16.04 -22.13 -14.78
C LEU A 487 16.46 -23.46 -14.10
N LEU A 488 17.76 -23.65 -13.91
CA LEU A 488 18.31 -24.86 -13.27
C LEU A 488 18.23 -24.78 -11.73
N GLN A 489 17.02 -24.74 -11.19
CA GLN A 489 16.81 -24.69 -9.73
C GLN A 489 17.41 -25.91 -9.02
N ASP A 490 18.00 -25.67 -7.85
CA ASP A 490 18.53 -26.71 -6.99
C ASP A 490 17.40 -27.63 -6.50
N LYS A 491 17.48 -28.92 -6.88
CA LYS A 491 16.46 -29.93 -6.59
C LYS A 491 16.37 -30.34 -5.12
N VAL A 492 17.38 -30.07 -4.29
CA VAL A 492 17.36 -30.41 -2.86
C VAL A 492 17.12 -29.18 -1.97
N HIS A 493 17.25 -27.97 -2.51
CA HIS A 493 17.00 -26.74 -1.75
C HIS A 493 15.51 -26.62 -1.35
N PRO A 494 15.17 -26.35 -0.07
CA PRO A 494 13.79 -26.27 0.39
C PRO A 494 12.90 -25.28 -0.39
N ILE A 495 13.38 -24.05 -0.59
CA ILE A 495 12.70 -23.01 -1.40
C ILE A 495 12.24 -23.56 -2.76
N SER A 496 13.10 -24.29 -3.48
CA SER A 496 12.82 -24.80 -4.82
C SER A 496 11.79 -25.94 -4.85
N GLN A 497 11.43 -26.53 -3.70
CA GLN A 497 10.30 -27.46 -3.61
C GLN A 497 8.94 -26.78 -3.71
N TYR A 498 8.88 -25.45 -3.50
CA TYR A 498 7.64 -24.70 -3.36
C TYR A 498 7.56 -23.42 -4.20
N GLN A 499 8.69 -22.81 -4.56
CA GLN A 499 8.74 -21.59 -5.36
C GLN A 499 8.54 -21.87 -6.85
N ILE A 500 7.63 -21.12 -7.49
CA ILE A 500 7.51 -21.05 -8.95
C ILE A 500 8.19 -19.77 -9.46
N PRO A 501 9.23 -19.85 -10.31
CA PRO A 501 9.88 -18.65 -10.84
C PRO A 501 8.95 -17.91 -11.81
N ALA A 502 8.68 -16.63 -11.55
CA ALA A 502 7.87 -15.77 -12.44
C ALA A 502 8.39 -15.71 -13.89
N LYS A 503 9.68 -16.01 -14.11
CA LYS A 503 10.33 -16.11 -15.43
C LYS A 503 9.65 -17.12 -16.35
N VAL A 504 9.01 -18.15 -15.79
CA VAL A 504 8.23 -19.14 -16.57
C VAL A 504 7.02 -18.47 -17.21
N SER A 505 6.33 -17.60 -16.48
CA SER A 505 5.22 -16.81 -17.00
C SER A 505 5.68 -15.74 -17.98
N ASP A 506 6.77 -15.04 -17.65
CA ASP A 506 7.37 -14.00 -18.48
C ASP A 506 7.74 -14.55 -19.87
N ALA A 507 8.48 -15.66 -19.90
CA ALA A 507 8.94 -16.34 -21.12
C ALA A 507 7.79 -17.01 -21.87
N GLY A 508 6.89 -17.68 -21.13
CA GLY A 508 5.76 -18.41 -21.68
C GLY A 508 4.77 -17.50 -22.41
N ALA A 509 4.62 -16.27 -21.93
CA ALA A 509 3.81 -15.26 -22.61
C ALA A 509 4.35 -14.92 -24.01
N PHE A 510 5.66 -14.84 -24.22
CA PHE A 510 6.24 -14.71 -25.57
C PHE A 510 6.46 -16.05 -26.28
N GLY A 511 6.00 -17.17 -25.70
CA GLY A 511 6.20 -18.51 -26.21
C GLY A 511 7.67 -18.97 -26.21
N LEU A 512 8.59 -18.29 -25.53
CA LEU A 512 10.01 -18.65 -25.59
C LEU A 512 10.24 -20.06 -25.02
N PRO A 513 11.15 -20.88 -25.59
CA PRO A 513 11.58 -22.14 -24.98
C PRO A 513 12.04 -21.94 -23.53
N ILE A 514 11.51 -22.75 -22.61
CA ILE A 514 11.76 -22.67 -21.17
C ILE A 514 12.38 -23.99 -20.70
N LEU A 515 13.67 -23.98 -20.38
CA LEU A 515 14.39 -25.14 -19.87
C LEU A 515 14.47 -25.09 -18.34
N VAL A 516 14.03 -26.14 -17.64
CA VAL A 516 13.90 -26.15 -16.17
C VAL A 516 14.40 -27.47 -15.57
N THR A 517 14.86 -27.46 -14.32
CA THR A 517 15.05 -28.72 -13.57
C THR A 517 13.70 -29.29 -13.10
N ASP A 518 13.63 -30.62 -12.93
CA ASP A 518 12.45 -31.27 -12.33
C ASP A 518 12.28 -30.87 -10.86
N VAL A 519 11.39 -29.91 -10.60
CA VAL A 519 10.97 -29.49 -9.26
C VAL A 519 9.45 -29.47 -9.13
N PRO A 520 8.88 -29.81 -7.95
CA PRO A 520 7.43 -29.98 -7.77
C PRO A 520 6.54 -28.83 -8.26
N PRO A 521 6.89 -27.53 -8.15
CA PRO A 521 6.05 -26.41 -8.60
C PRO A 521 5.85 -26.31 -10.13
N LEU A 522 6.71 -26.98 -10.92
CA LEU A 522 6.76 -26.88 -12.38
C LEU A 522 6.26 -28.13 -13.12
N ARG A 523 6.06 -29.24 -12.40
CA ARG A 523 5.74 -30.56 -13.00
C ARG A 523 4.45 -30.56 -13.84
N ASP A 524 3.43 -29.81 -13.45
CA ASP A 524 2.18 -29.77 -14.22
C ASP A 524 2.30 -28.92 -15.50
N LEU A 525 3.12 -27.87 -15.48
CA LEU A 525 3.50 -27.12 -16.68
C LEU A 525 4.35 -27.97 -17.64
N ALA A 526 5.21 -28.84 -17.11
CA ALA A 526 6.00 -29.78 -17.92
C ALA A 526 5.10 -30.83 -18.60
N LEU A 527 4.10 -31.37 -17.88
CA LEU A 527 3.10 -32.30 -18.44
C LEU A 527 2.22 -31.66 -19.53
N GLN A 528 2.07 -30.34 -19.52
CA GLN A 528 1.38 -29.56 -20.56
C GLN A 528 2.29 -29.16 -21.74
N GLY A 529 3.59 -29.49 -21.70
CA GLY A 529 4.56 -29.09 -22.73
C GLY A 529 4.96 -27.62 -22.69
N MET A 530 4.65 -26.89 -21.61
CA MET A 530 4.98 -25.48 -21.46
C MET A 530 6.47 -25.26 -21.10
N VAL A 531 7.03 -26.19 -20.33
CA VAL A 531 8.44 -26.18 -19.92
C VAL A 531 9.08 -27.52 -20.26
N GLU A 532 10.33 -27.50 -20.67
CA GLU A 532 11.12 -28.70 -20.97
C GLU A 532 12.01 -29.01 -19.76
N VAL A 533 11.92 -30.24 -19.24
CA VAL A 533 12.71 -30.69 -18.10
C VAL A 533 14.09 -31.12 -18.57
N ILE A 534 15.14 -30.56 -17.97
CA ILE A 534 16.53 -30.81 -18.34
C ILE A 534 17.46 -30.86 -17.11
N GLU A 535 18.56 -31.60 -17.25
CA GLU A 535 19.69 -31.63 -16.32
C GLU A 535 20.85 -30.76 -16.84
N ALA A 536 21.77 -30.40 -15.95
CA ALA A 536 22.87 -29.49 -16.29
C ALA A 536 23.86 -30.04 -17.34
N ASP A 537 23.98 -31.37 -17.46
CA ASP A 537 24.82 -32.07 -18.44
C ASP A 537 24.21 -32.06 -19.86
N GLY A 538 22.89 -32.25 -19.97
CA GLY A 538 22.16 -32.16 -21.25
C GLY A 538 21.99 -30.74 -21.80
N LEU A 539 22.22 -29.70 -20.98
CA LEU A 539 21.95 -28.30 -21.37
C LEU A 539 22.72 -27.86 -22.63
N ALA A 540 23.99 -28.24 -22.78
CA ALA A 540 24.82 -27.84 -23.92
C ALA A 540 24.28 -28.36 -25.27
N GLU A 541 23.89 -29.63 -25.30
CA GLU A 541 23.28 -30.27 -26.47
C GLU A 541 21.95 -29.60 -26.82
N ARG A 542 21.08 -29.38 -25.82
CA ARG A 542 19.76 -28.80 -26.06
C ARG A 542 19.81 -27.35 -26.52
N LEU A 543 20.70 -26.53 -25.96
CA LEU A 543 20.93 -25.16 -26.43
C LEU A 543 21.41 -25.14 -27.88
N THR A 544 22.28 -26.08 -28.27
CA THR A 544 22.74 -26.23 -29.66
C THR A 544 21.59 -26.59 -30.60
N ALA A 545 20.72 -27.53 -30.19
CA ALA A 545 19.52 -27.89 -30.94
C ALA A 545 18.54 -26.71 -31.09
N LEU A 546 18.21 -26.00 -30.01
CA LEU A 546 17.32 -24.82 -30.06
C LEU A 546 17.87 -23.70 -30.96
N ARG A 547 19.19 -23.49 -30.98
CA ARG A 547 19.83 -22.54 -31.89
C ARG A 547 19.71 -22.98 -33.34
N ALA A 548 19.89 -24.28 -33.63
CA ALA A 548 19.69 -24.82 -34.98
C ALA A 548 18.22 -24.73 -35.43
N GLU A 549 17.26 -25.02 -34.55
CA GLU A 549 15.81 -24.87 -34.81
C GLU A 549 15.43 -23.41 -35.11
N ARG A 550 16.04 -22.44 -34.41
CA ARG A 550 15.87 -21.01 -34.67
C ARG A 550 16.45 -20.61 -36.02
N ASP A 551 17.71 -20.96 -36.28
CA ASP A 551 18.42 -20.59 -37.50
C ASP A 551 17.79 -21.25 -38.75
N ALA A 552 17.14 -22.41 -38.60
CA ALA A 552 16.32 -23.07 -39.63
C ALA A 552 14.87 -22.55 -39.74
N GLY A 553 14.47 -21.54 -38.95
CA GLY A 553 13.11 -20.99 -38.94
C GLY A 553 12.03 -21.88 -38.32
N MET A 554 12.40 -23.03 -37.74
CA MET A 554 11.47 -24.03 -37.18
C MET A 554 10.95 -23.69 -35.77
N ALA A 555 11.61 -22.78 -35.05
CA ALA A 555 11.25 -22.39 -33.68
C ALA A 555 9.78 -21.96 -33.49
N HIS A 556 9.08 -21.53 -34.54
CA HIS A 556 7.68 -21.09 -34.47
C HIS A 556 6.71 -22.18 -33.98
N VAL A 557 7.01 -23.47 -34.23
CA VAL A 557 6.16 -24.60 -33.79
C VAL A 557 6.21 -24.76 -32.27
N GLY A 558 7.42 -24.85 -31.72
CA GLY A 558 7.63 -24.93 -30.27
C GLY A 558 7.10 -23.69 -29.55
N ARG A 559 7.34 -22.49 -30.13
CA ARG A 559 6.85 -21.24 -29.55
C ARG A 559 5.32 -21.17 -29.46
N ARG A 560 4.59 -21.70 -30.45
CA ARG A 560 3.13 -21.79 -30.40
C ARG A 560 2.66 -22.70 -29.26
N ALA A 561 3.24 -23.89 -29.10
CA ALA A 561 2.83 -24.82 -28.05
C ALA A 561 3.03 -24.23 -26.64
N VAL A 562 4.16 -23.55 -26.39
CA VAL A 562 4.42 -22.86 -25.12
C VAL A 562 3.41 -21.73 -24.88
N ARG A 563 3.09 -20.92 -25.91
CA ARG A 563 2.10 -19.84 -25.82
C ARG A 563 0.68 -20.37 -25.56
N GLU A 564 0.27 -21.44 -26.24
CA GLU A 564 -1.04 -22.08 -26.04
C GLU A 564 -1.20 -22.63 -24.62
N ALA A 565 -0.15 -23.20 -24.04
CA ALA A 565 -0.14 -23.65 -22.64
C ALA A 565 -0.13 -22.47 -21.65
N PHE A 566 0.61 -21.40 -21.95
CA PHE A 566 0.56 -20.14 -21.19
C PHE A 566 -0.87 -19.59 -21.10
N GLU A 567 -1.60 -19.49 -22.21
CA GLU A 567 -2.98 -18.96 -22.24
C GLU A 567 -4.02 -19.84 -21.50
N GLN A 568 -3.66 -21.10 -21.22
CA GLN A 568 -4.49 -22.05 -20.47
C GLN A 568 -4.23 -22.05 -18.96
N GLU A 569 -3.01 -21.70 -18.50
CA GLU A 569 -2.65 -21.73 -17.07
C GLU A 569 -2.11 -20.42 -16.48
N LEU A 570 -1.31 -19.65 -17.23
CA LEU A 570 -0.57 -18.47 -16.75
C LEU A 570 -1.09 -17.14 -17.35
N GLY A 571 -2.01 -17.16 -18.31
CA GLY A 571 -2.68 -15.96 -18.82
C GLY A 571 -3.56 -15.27 -17.75
N PHE A 572 -3.77 -13.96 -17.87
CA PHE A 572 -4.66 -13.22 -16.97
C PHE A 572 -6.11 -13.69 -17.10
N ARG A 573 -6.60 -14.05 -18.30
CA ARG A 573 -8.01 -14.47 -18.49
C ARG A 573 -8.39 -15.60 -17.53
N VAL A 574 -7.64 -16.70 -17.54
CA VAL A 574 -7.92 -17.87 -16.69
C VAL A 574 -7.66 -17.61 -15.20
N ASN A 575 -6.68 -16.77 -14.86
CA ASN A 575 -6.37 -16.48 -13.46
C ASN A 575 -7.33 -15.45 -12.84
N ARG A 576 -7.96 -14.56 -13.63
CA ARG A 576 -9.08 -13.72 -13.20
C ARG A 576 -10.29 -14.58 -12.80
N GLU A 577 -10.72 -15.51 -13.66
CA GLU A 577 -11.81 -16.46 -13.35
C GLU A 577 -11.54 -17.27 -12.06
N ARG A 578 -10.29 -17.69 -11.83
CA ARG A 578 -9.86 -18.42 -10.62
C ARG A 578 -9.85 -17.52 -9.37
N LEU A 579 -9.46 -16.25 -9.50
CA LEU A 579 -9.47 -15.27 -8.41
C LEU A 579 -10.91 -14.87 -8.04
N GLU A 580 -11.78 -14.65 -9.02
CA GLU A 580 -13.22 -14.40 -8.81
C GLU A 580 -13.89 -15.55 -8.04
N LEU A 581 -13.57 -16.80 -8.37
CA LEU A 581 -14.06 -17.97 -7.62
C LEU A 581 -13.57 -17.96 -6.15
N ALA A 582 -12.35 -17.49 -5.89
CA ALA A 582 -11.82 -17.37 -4.53
C ALA A 582 -12.51 -16.24 -3.74
N ILE A 583 -12.76 -15.10 -4.38
CA ILE A 583 -13.51 -13.97 -3.80
C ILE A 583 -14.96 -14.37 -3.50
N ALA A 584 -15.60 -15.10 -4.41
CA ALA A 584 -16.96 -15.61 -4.22
C ALA A 584 -17.06 -16.54 -2.99
N ARG A 585 -16.09 -17.46 -2.82
CA ARG A 585 -16.01 -18.30 -1.62
C ARG A 585 -15.73 -17.51 -0.35
N ALA A 586 -14.80 -16.54 -0.40
CA ALA A 586 -14.49 -15.71 0.75
C ALA A 586 -15.72 -14.92 1.23
N ALA A 587 -16.60 -14.51 0.32
CA ALA A 587 -17.86 -13.84 0.66
C ALA A 587 -18.86 -14.73 1.41
N GLU A 588 -18.72 -16.06 1.38
CA GLU A 588 -19.57 -17.01 2.14
C GLU A 588 -19.21 -17.04 3.63
N ALA A 589 -17.99 -16.64 4.02
CA ALA A 589 -17.50 -16.70 5.41
C ALA A 589 -18.12 -15.66 6.36
N GLY A 590 -18.82 -14.65 5.81
CA GLY A 590 -19.45 -13.58 6.59
C GLY A 590 -18.48 -12.54 7.15
N PRO A 591 -19.00 -11.48 7.79
CA PRO A 591 -18.23 -10.28 8.13
C PRO A 591 -17.33 -10.42 9.37
N GLY A 592 -17.51 -11.46 10.19
CA GLY A 592 -16.74 -11.64 11.43
C GLY A 592 -15.35 -12.22 11.18
N LEU A 593 -14.35 -11.79 11.96
CA LEU A 593 -13.02 -12.40 11.94
C LEU A 593 -13.04 -13.87 12.40
N PRO A 594 -12.28 -14.76 11.74
CA PRO A 594 -11.99 -16.10 12.25
C PRO A 594 -11.36 -16.05 13.65
N PRO A 595 -11.62 -17.04 14.54
CA PRO A 595 -11.13 -17.01 15.92
C PRO A 595 -9.60 -16.92 16.07
N SER A 596 -8.84 -17.55 15.17
CA SER A 596 -7.38 -17.46 15.13
C SER A 596 -6.89 -16.07 14.72
N PHE A 597 -7.53 -15.43 13.74
CA PHE A 597 -7.24 -14.06 13.34
C PHE A 597 -7.63 -13.03 14.42
N ARG A 598 -8.70 -13.29 15.21
CA ARG A 598 -8.97 -12.51 16.43
C ARG A 598 -7.83 -12.64 17.43
N LYS A 599 -7.46 -13.87 17.79
CA LYS A 599 -6.38 -14.17 18.73
C LYS A 599 -5.05 -13.54 18.28
N LEU A 600 -4.79 -13.49 16.98
CA LEU A 600 -3.63 -12.82 16.38
C LEU A 600 -3.62 -11.32 16.65
N LEU A 601 -4.75 -10.62 16.46
CA LEU A 601 -4.89 -9.21 16.80
C LEU A 601 -4.71 -8.98 18.30
N ASP A 602 -5.31 -9.83 19.15
CA ASP A 602 -5.19 -9.69 20.61
C ASP A 602 -3.73 -9.87 21.09
N ILE A 603 -2.96 -10.76 20.44
CA ILE A 603 -1.52 -10.93 20.70
C ILE A 603 -0.73 -9.69 20.26
N ALA A 604 -1.01 -9.18 19.05
CA ALA A 604 -0.35 -8.01 18.51
C ALA A 604 -0.62 -6.73 19.33
N GLU A 605 -1.85 -6.55 19.81
CA GLU A 605 -2.24 -5.44 20.68
C GLU A 605 -1.52 -5.50 22.03
N ARG A 606 -1.52 -6.68 22.69
CA ARG A 606 -0.77 -6.89 23.94
C ARG A 606 0.74 -6.72 23.75
N GLY A 607 1.28 -7.15 22.62
CA GLY A 607 2.69 -6.94 22.27
C GLY A 607 3.03 -5.46 22.09
N TYR A 608 2.21 -4.71 21.35
CA TYR A 608 2.36 -3.26 21.22
C TYR A 608 2.29 -2.55 22.58
N ALA A 609 1.35 -2.94 23.44
CA ALA A 609 1.22 -2.42 24.80
C ALA A 609 2.49 -2.66 25.64
N ALA A 610 3.03 -3.87 25.60
CA ALA A 610 4.24 -4.23 26.35
C ALA A 610 5.53 -3.58 25.79
N LEU A 611 5.54 -3.14 24.52
CA LEU A 611 6.65 -2.36 23.93
C LEU A 611 6.60 -0.86 24.28
N ARG A 612 5.48 -0.37 24.86
CA ARG A 612 5.29 1.02 25.27
C ARG A 612 5.30 1.11 26.80
N PRO A 613 6.47 1.17 27.46
CA PRO A 613 6.53 1.31 28.91
C PRO A 613 5.84 2.60 29.35
N ALA A 614 5.15 2.55 30.50
CA ALA A 614 4.52 3.72 31.08
C ALA A 614 5.58 4.80 31.38
N ALA A 615 5.24 6.06 31.16
CA ALA A 615 6.09 7.18 31.54
C ALA A 615 6.37 7.14 33.06
N PRO A 616 7.56 7.56 33.54
CA PRO A 616 7.84 7.61 34.98
C PRO A 616 6.83 8.51 35.70
N ALA A 617 6.25 8.00 36.78
CA ALA A 617 5.20 8.70 37.52
C ALA A 617 5.79 9.85 38.35
N VAL A 618 5.17 11.03 38.25
CA VAL A 618 5.28 12.05 39.28
C VAL A 618 4.46 11.57 40.47
N VAL A 619 5.11 11.44 41.64
CA VAL A 619 4.49 10.97 42.87
C VAL A 619 4.62 12.08 43.92
N ALA A 620 3.49 12.61 44.35
CA ALA A 620 3.35 13.49 45.50
C ALA A 620 2.11 13.04 46.28
N GLU A 621 2.18 13.09 47.61
CA GLU A 621 0.99 12.87 48.45
C GLU A 621 0.06 14.09 48.31
N PRO A 622 -1.22 13.91 47.95
CA PRO A 622 -2.14 15.03 47.78
C PRO A 622 -2.38 15.78 49.10
N ALA A 623 -2.35 17.11 49.05
CA ALA A 623 -2.77 17.95 50.16
C ALA A 623 -4.26 17.76 50.48
N ALA A 624 -4.69 18.12 51.70
CA ALA A 624 -6.08 17.96 52.14
C ALA A 624 -7.08 18.80 51.32
N ASP A 625 -6.60 19.91 50.74
CA ASP A 625 -7.33 20.84 49.87
C ASP A 625 -7.04 20.61 48.37
N ALA A 626 -6.40 19.50 48.01
CA ALA A 626 -5.98 19.24 46.63
C ALA A 626 -7.16 19.06 45.67
N PHE A 627 -7.07 19.75 44.53
CA PHE A 627 -8.07 19.73 43.46
C PHE A 627 -7.70 18.75 42.35
N ASP A 628 -8.65 18.45 41.46
CA ASP A 628 -8.40 17.70 40.23
C ASP A 628 -8.28 18.67 39.03
N LEU A 629 -7.63 18.23 37.95
CA LEU A 629 -7.41 19.03 36.75
C LEU A 629 -7.90 18.30 35.49
N VAL A 630 -8.62 19.00 34.62
CA VAL A 630 -8.93 18.52 33.26
C VAL A 630 -8.25 19.46 32.27
N MET A 631 -7.15 19.02 31.68
CA MET A 631 -6.32 19.80 30.76
C MET A 631 -6.79 19.59 29.31
N PHE A 632 -7.19 20.66 28.63
CA PHE A 632 -7.58 20.66 27.23
C PHE A 632 -6.47 21.27 26.36
N TRP A 633 -5.81 20.42 25.56
CA TRP A 633 -4.74 20.83 24.64
C TRP A 633 -5.24 21.00 23.21
N LYS A 634 -4.87 22.12 22.58
CA LYS A 634 -5.22 22.49 21.19
C LYS A 634 -4.62 21.64 20.08
N GLN A 635 -3.71 20.72 20.40
CA GLN A 635 -3.02 19.87 19.42
C GLN A 635 -3.00 18.41 19.90
N ASN A 636 -2.28 17.53 19.18
CA ASN A 636 -2.15 16.10 19.50
C ASN A 636 -0.70 15.69 19.80
N ASP A 637 0.15 16.64 20.18
CA ASP A 637 1.60 16.46 20.36
C ASP A 637 2.08 16.54 21.83
N SER A 638 1.15 16.41 22.78
CA SER A 638 1.45 16.35 24.22
C SER A 638 2.44 15.23 24.53
N GLY A 639 3.47 15.54 25.33
CA GLY A 639 4.56 14.65 25.68
C GLY A 639 5.57 14.36 24.57
N ILE A 640 5.52 15.05 23.42
CA ILE A 640 6.54 14.91 22.35
C ILE A 640 7.67 15.93 22.51
N TYR A 641 7.38 17.14 23.02
CA TYR A 641 8.31 18.27 23.00
C TYR A 641 8.57 18.92 24.37
N GLY A 642 7.90 18.48 25.45
CA GLY A 642 7.99 19.12 26.77
C GLY A 642 7.47 20.55 26.73
N ARG A 643 6.24 20.73 26.25
CA ARG A 643 5.60 22.04 26.11
C ARG A 643 5.28 22.62 27.50
N ARG A 644 5.00 23.93 27.56
CA ARG A 644 4.47 24.59 28.76
C ARG A 644 3.30 23.82 29.39
N SER A 645 2.37 23.31 28.58
CA SER A 645 1.26 22.47 29.06
C SER A 645 1.74 21.17 29.73
N ASP A 646 2.66 20.43 29.09
CA ASP A 646 3.28 19.22 29.64
C ASP A 646 3.95 19.51 31.00
N MET A 647 4.76 20.57 31.05
CA MET A 647 5.52 20.98 32.23
C MET A 647 4.63 21.51 33.35
N MET A 648 3.64 22.35 33.04
CA MET A 648 2.71 22.89 34.01
C MET A 648 1.92 21.76 34.69
N MET A 649 1.42 20.77 33.94
CA MET A 649 0.80 19.57 34.55
C MET A 649 1.78 18.83 35.47
N LYS A 650 3.01 18.57 35.00
CA LYS A 650 4.04 17.84 35.75
C LYS A 650 4.33 18.50 37.10
N HIS A 651 4.56 19.81 37.11
CA HIS A 651 4.95 20.55 38.31
C HIS A 651 3.76 20.90 39.22
N LEU A 652 2.55 21.10 38.66
CA LEU A 652 1.33 21.21 39.47
C LEU A 652 1.02 19.90 40.23
N VAL A 653 1.23 18.73 39.61
CA VAL A 653 1.13 17.44 40.32
C VAL A 653 2.25 17.30 41.37
N ALA A 654 3.49 17.65 41.03
CA ALA A 654 4.62 17.58 41.96
C ALA A 654 4.43 18.46 43.22
N SER A 655 3.66 19.55 43.11
CA SER A 655 3.33 20.43 44.26
C SER A 655 2.44 19.79 45.32
N GLY A 656 1.78 18.66 45.03
CA GLY A 656 0.77 18.04 45.90
C GLY A 656 -0.60 18.75 45.93
N ARG A 657 -0.75 19.95 45.33
CA ARG A 657 -2.05 20.64 45.22
C ARG A 657 -2.96 20.06 44.12
N VAL A 658 -2.40 19.33 43.15
CA VAL A 658 -3.17 18.63 42.11
C VAL A 658 -3.15 17.12 42.32
N ARG A 659 -4.32 16.55 42.62
CA ARG A 659 -4.51 15.15 42.97
C ARG A 659 -4.59 14.22 41.75
N ARG A 660 -5.25 14.65 40.68
CA ARG A 660 -5.42 13.91 39.41
C ARG A 660 -5.41 14.86 38.23
N VAL A 661 -4.91 14.39 37.09
CA VAL A 661 -4.95 15.12 35.82
C VAL A 661 -5.55 14.24 34.73
N LEU A 662 -6.61 14.70 34.08
CA LEU A 662 -7.09 14.17 32.82
C LEU A 662 -6.60 15.08 31.69
N GLN A 663 -5.58 14.64 30.95
CA GLN A 663 -5.05 15.34 29.78
C GLN A 663 -5.80 14.90 28.53
N LEU A 664 -6.41 15.87 27.85
CA LEU A 664 -7.22 15.70 26.65
C LEU A 664 -6.55 16.41 25.48
N ASP A 665 -6.03 15.63 24.53
CA ASP A 665 -5.61 16.14 23.22
C ASP A 665 -6.83 16.46 22.34
N ALA A 666 -6.67 17.36 21.37
CA ALA A 666 -7.74 17.83 20.50
C ALA A 666 -8.51 16.68 19.79
N PRO A 667 -9.85 16.76 19.65
CA PRO A 667 -10.64 15.80 18.88
C PRO A 667 -10.12 15.55 17.46
N MET A 668 -10.16 14.30 17.00
CA MET A 668 -9.64 13.91 15.68
C MET A 668 -10.53 12.87 14.96
N GLU A 669 -10.72 13.04 13.65
CA GLU A 669 -11.34 12.01 12.80
C GLU A 669 -10.40 10.80 12.67
N VAL A 670 -10.89 9.57 12.80
CA VAL A 670 -10.04 8.35 12.60
C VAL A 670 -9.45 8.25 11.19
N GLN A 671 -10.06 8.90 10.21
CA GLN A 671 -9.53 9.01 8.84
C GLN A 671 -8.26 9.88 8.77
N ASP A 672 -8.05 10.80 9.71
CA ASP A 672 -6.90 11.70 9.74
C ASP A 672 -5.64 11.03 10.32
N LEU A 673 -5.78 9.91 11.04
CA LEU A 673 -4.66 9.07 11.47
C LEU A 673 -3.76 8.66 10.28
N ALA A 674 -4.37 8.42 9.11
CA ALA A 674 -3.65 8.06 7.90
C ALA A 674 -2.72 9.17 7.40
N LYS A 675 -3.07 10.44 7.66
CA LYS A 675 -2.22 11.60 7.33
C LYS A 675 -1.00 11.68 8.26
N LEU A 676 -1.07 11.10 9.46
CA LEU A 676 0.03 11.04 10.42
C LEU A 676 1.00 9.89 10.11
N ALA A 677 0.51 8.81 9.51
CA ALA A 677 1.31 7.66 9.04
C ALA A 677 2.08 7.93 7.73
N ASP A 678 1.79 9.04 7.05
CA ASP A 678 2.40 9.41 5.76
C ASP A 678 3.90 9.70 5.92
N PRO A 679 4.80 8.92 5.28
CA PRO A 679 6.25 9.11 5.38
C PRO A 679 6.73 10.50 4.99
N SER A 680 6.01 11.23 4.12
CA SER A 680 6.36 12.59 3.69
C SER A 680 6.27 13.61 4.83
N ARG A 681 5.55 13.32 5.92
CA ARG A 681 5.43 14.20 7.09
C ARG A 681 6.55 14.02 8.13
N GLY A 682 7.48 13.10 7.89
CA GLY A 682 8.60 12.82 8.78
C GLY A 682 8.20 12.25 10.16
N SER A 683 9.17 12.14 11.06
CA SER A 683 9.01 11.44 12.34
C SER A 683 8.00 12.07 13.30
N ALA A 684 7.74 13.37 13.20
CA ALA A 684 6.75 14.06 14.05
C ALA A 684 5.34 13.48 13.88
N GLY A 685 4.92 13.16 12.64
CA GLY A 685 3.62 12.55 12.37
C GLY A 685 3.50 11.17 13.01
N ALA A 686 4.52 10.33 12.85
CA ALA A 686 4.58 8.98 13.42
C ALA A 686 4.53 8.99 14.97
N MET A 687 5.19 9.95 15.62
CA MET A 687 5.12 10.09 17.08
C MET A 687 3.74 10.54 17.58
N VAL A 688 3.10 11.52 16.90
CA VAL A 688 1.72 11.92 17.18
C VAL A 688 0.78 10.73 17.03
N LEU A 689 0.91 9.95 15.95
CA LEU A 689 0.12 8.74 15.73
C LEU A 689 0.32 7.69 16.83
N GLY A 690 1.58 7.41 17.19
CA GLY A 690 1.92 6.48 18.27
C GLY A 690 1.30 6.91 19.61
N ASN A 691 1.40 8.20 19.95
CA ASN A 691 0.79 8.75 21.17
C ASN A 691 -0.74 8.73 21.12
N THR A 692 -1.36 9.06 19.99
CA THR A 692 -2.84 9.00 19.82
C THR A 692 -3.36 7.56 19.99
N VAL A 693 -2.69 6.57 19.38
CA VAL A 693 -3.05 5.16 19.55
C VAL A 693 -2.77 4.68 20.97
N ALA A 694 -1.65 5.08 21.59
CA ALA A 694 -1.34 4.74 22.98
C ALA A 694 -2.32 5.35 23.99
N ASN A 695 -2.76 6.60 23.79
CA ASN A 695 -3.81 7.27 24.56
C ASN A 695 -5.13 6.48 24.51
N GLN A 696 -5.48 5.94 23.33
CA GLN A 696 -6.72 5.20 23.13
C GLN A 696 -6.76 3.85 23.87
N TYR A 697 -5.58 3.27 24.13
CA TYR A 697 -5.38 2.06 24.95
C TYR A 697 -5.03 2.36 26.42
N GLY A 698 -4.94 3.64 26.84
CA GLY A 698 -4.54 4.03 28.20
C GLY A 698 -3.05 3.81 28.53
N LEU A 699 -2.21 3.49 27.54
CA LEU A 699 -0.79 3.13 27.74
C LEU A 699 0.11 4.30 28.15
N ARG A 700 -0.41 5.53 28.11
CA ARG A 700 0.27 6.75 28.56
C ARG A 700 -0.19 7.22 29.95
N ASP A 701 -1.01 6.42 30.63
CA ASP A 701 -1.42 6.71 32.00
C ASP A 701 -0.25 6.47 32.97
N SER A 702 0.00 7.42 33.86
CA SER A 702 1.09 7.34 34.83
C SER A 702 0.79 8.13 36.09
N GLY A 703 0.95 7.51 37.27
CA GLY A 703 0.68 8.13 38.56
C GLY A 703 -0.71 8.77 38.62
N ALA A 704 -0.75 10.08 38.83
CA ALA A 704 -1.95 10.93 38.84
C ALA A 704 -2.49 11.30 37.44
N MET A 705 -1.72 11.11 36.37
CA MET A 705 -2.04 11.57 35.01
C MET A 705 -2.73 10.49 34.17
N ARG A 706 -3.79 10.87 33.46
CA ARG A 706 -4.51 10.05 32.47
C ARG A 706 -4.54 10.78 31.14
N ALA A 707 -4.04 10.16 30.07
CA ALA A 707 -3.91 10.81 28.76
C ALA A 707 -4.89 10.21 27.73
N ARG A 708 -5.73 11.06 27.12
CA ARG A 708 -6.76 10.63 26.17
C ARG A 708 -6.79 11.53 24.93
N THR A 709 -7.27 10.97 23.82
CA THR A 709 -7.62 11.71 22.60
C THR A 709 -9.01 11.27 22.19
N TYR A 710 -9.91 12.20 21.90
CA TYR A 710 -11.23 11.83 21.40
C TYR A 710 -11.17 11.53 19.91
N LEU A 711 -11.28 10.25 19.57
CA LEU A 711 -11.39 9.77 18.20
C LEU A 711 -12.85 9.55 17.83
N TRP A 712 -13.24 9.96 16.63
CA TRP A 712 -14.58 9.71 16.07
C TRP A 712 -14.51 9.32 14.60
N ASP A 713 -15.48 8.52 14.13
CA ASP A 713 -15.61 8.18 12.71
C ASP A 713 -16.75 8.97 12.08
N ARG A 714 -16.44 9.85 11.12
CA ARG A 714 -17.42 10.69 10.41
C ARG A 714 -18.49 9.91 9.63
N LYS A 715 -18.30 8.60 9.41
CA LYS A 715 -19.29 7.70 8.80
C LYS A 715 -20.08 6.90 9.84
N GLY A 716 -19.85 7.10 11.13
CA GLY A 716 -20.48 6.35 12.23
C GLY A 716 -20.15 4.85 12.23
N LYS A 717 -19.05 4.44 11.56
CA LYS A 717 -18.66 3.04 11.43
C LYS A 717 -17.98 2.50 12.68
N ARG A 718 -17.98 1.16 12.81
CA ARG A 718 -17.17 0.45 13.81
C ARG A 718 -15.69 0.70 13.53
N SER A 719 -14.96 1.09 14.58
CA SER A 719 -13.50 1.22 14.54
C SER A 719 -12.81 -0.08 14.95
N VAL A 720 -11.55 -0.23 14.54
CA VAL A 720 -10.61 -1.23 15.09
C VAL A 720 -10.01 -0.78 16.42
N LEU A 721 -10.00 0.52 16.69
CA LEU A 721 -9.61 1.08 17.97
C LEU A 721 -10.80 1.04 18.96
N PRO A 722 -10.55 0.77 20.25
CA PRO A 722 -11.57 0.91 21.29
C PRO A 722 -12.00 2.38 21.42
N GLY A 723 -13.14 2.65 22.07
CA GLY A 723 -13.53 3.99 22.53
C GLY A 723 -13.87 5.05 21.47
N VAL A 724 -13.81 4.73 20.17
CA VAL A 724 -14.11 5.68 19.08
C VAL A 724 -15.59 6.06 19.05
N GLY A 725 -15.88 7.36 19.07
CA GLY A 725 -17.22 7.93 19.01
C GLY A 725 -17.83 7.97 17.61
N ARG A 726 -19.12 8.33 17.53
CA ARG A 726 -19.90 8.34 16.27
C ARG A 726 -19.89 9.72 15.61
N SER A 727 -19.75 10.78 16.40
CA SER A 727 -19.73 12.15 15.89
C SER A 727 -18.98 13.09 16.84
N LEU A 728 -18.43 14.19 16.33
CA LEU A 728 -17.83 15.23 17.17
C LEU A 728 -18.80 15.75 18.27
N ALA A 729 -20.12 15.70 18.03
CA ALA A 729 -21.13 16.12 19.00
C ALA A 729 -21.21 15.22 20.25
N ASP A 730 -20.66 14.00 20.22
CA ASP A 730 -20.60 13.15 21.42
C ASP A 730 -19.43 13.56 22.36
N TYR A 731 -18.53 14.46 21.93
CA TYR A 731 -17.32 14.83 22.66
C TYR A 731 -17.58 15.33 24.10
N PRO A 732 -18.51 16.26 24.39
CA PRO A 732 -18.79 16.69 25.77
C PRO A 732 -19.23 15.56 26.71
N ALA A 733 -20.05 14.62 26.21
CA ALA A 733 -20.48 13.46 26.99
C ALA A 733 -19.34 12.43 27.17
N TRP A 734 -18.45 12.31 26.19
CA TRP A 734 -17.24 11.51 26.32
C TRP A 734 -16.25 12.09 27.34
N VAL A 735 -16.09 13.43 27.40
CA VAL A 735 -15.24 14.10 28.41
C VAL A 735 -15.73 13.77 29.82
N GLU A 736 -17.03 13.94 30.07
CA GLU A 736 -17.67 13.58 31.34
C GLU A 736 -17.44 12.10 31.71
N ALA A 737 -17.59 11.19 30.75
CA ALA A 737 -17.30 9.77 30.95
C ALA A 737 -15.81 9.48 31.25
N GLN A 738 -14.87 10.21 30.63
CA GLN A 738 -13.44 10.09 30.96
C GLN A 738 -13.11 10.66 32.34
N MET A 739 -13.78 11.75 32.78
CA MET A 739 -13.64 12.27 34.15
C MET A 739 -14.10 11.23 35.18
N THR A 740 -15.28 10.63 34.96
CA THR A 740 -15.78 9.54 35.80
C THR A 740 -14.81 8.35 35.84
N ALA A 741 -14.29 7.92 34.68
CA ALA A 741 -13.32 6.82 34.60
C ALA A 741 -11.96 7.16 35.26
N ALA A 742 -11.56 8.43 35.30
CA ALA A 742 -10.38 8.90 36.01
C ALA A 742 -10.61 9.11 37.52
N GLY A 743 -11.85 9.01 38.01
CA GLY A 743 -12.20 9.33 39.40
C GLY A 743 -12.10 10.83 39.71
N ILE A 744 -12.45 11.68 38.74
CA ILE A 744 -12.47 13.14 38.85
C ILE A 744 -13.92 13.61 39.02
N ASP A 745 -14.18 14.38 40.08
CA ASP A 745 -15.47 15.04 40.33
C ASP A 745 -15.42 16.46 39.77
N ALA A 746 -16.41 16.84 38.95
CA ALA A 746 -16.50 18.16 38.34
C ALA A 746 -16.52 19.29 39.40
N ALA A 747 -17.18 19.06 40.54
CA ALA A 747 -17.25 20.05 41.63
C ALA A 747 -15.90 20.30 42.33
N ASN A 748 -14.92 19.42 42.14
CA ASN A 748 -13.54 19.56 42.65
C ASN A 748 -12.50 19.77 41.53
N ALA A 749 -12.95 19.90 40.27
CA ALA A 749 -12.05 19.94 39.11
C ALA A 749 -12.04 21.30 38.43
N TYR A 750 -10.85 21.85 38.16
CA TYR A 750 -10.72 22.96 37.24
C TYR A 750 -10.54 22.45 35.80
N ALA A 751 -11.23 23.08 34.86
CA ALA A 751 -10.93 22.93 33.44
C ALA A 751 -9.78 23.87 33.08
N TRP A 752 -8.62 23.33 32.73
CA TRP A 752 -7.47 24.12 32.26
C TRP A 752 -7.43 24.07 30.74
N VAL A 753 -7.63 25.20 30.09
CA VAL A 753 -7.83 25.29 28.64
C VAL A 753 -6.67 26.05 28.01
N CYS A 754 -5.97 25.38 27.10
CA CYS A 754 -4.97 26.03 26.23
C CYS A 754 -5.62 26.31 24.86
N PRO A 755 -6.36 27.41 24.65
CA PRO A 755 -7.08 27.63 23.40
C PRO A 755 -6.11 27.81 22.22
N VAL A 756 -6.52 27.48 20.99
CA VAL A 756 -7.88 27.22 20.50
C VAL A 756 -8.31 25.76 20.66
N VAL A 757 -9.38 25.51 21.43
CA VAL A 757 -10.05 24.21 21.55
C VAL A 757 -11.51 24.43 21.12
N PHE A 758 -11.79 24.21 19.84
CA PHE A 758 -13.03 24.64 19.18
C PHE A 758 -14.32 24.19 19.89
N ASP A 759 -14.35 22.96 20.39
CA ASP A 759 -15.53 22.34 21.01
C ASP A 759 -15.65 22.62 22.51
N PHE A 760 -14.69 23.31 23.13
CA PHE A 760 -14.70 23.56 24.58
C PHE A 760 -15.95 24.27 25.11
N PRO A 761 -16.54 25.29 24.42
CA PRO A 761 -17.79 25.91 24.88
C PRO A 761 -18.94 24.90 25.08
N ALA A 762 -19.01 23.83 24.28
CA ALA A 762 -19.99 22.76 24.46
C ALA A 762 -19.69 21.83 25.65
N VAL A 763 -18.41 21.71 26.03
CA VAL A 763 -17.96 21.00 27.23
C VAL A 763 -18.30 21.83 28.48
N ALA A 764 -17.96 23.12 28.50
CA ALA A 764 -18.26 24.05 29.59
C ALA A 764 -19.77 24.20 29.85
N ALA A 765 -20.59 24.23 28.79
CA ALA A 765 -22.05 24.27 28.92
C ALA A 765 -22.66 22.96 29.47
N ARG A 766 -21.92 21.85 29.47
CA ARG A 766 -22.37 20.54 29.97
C ARG A 766 -21.87 20.24 31.38
N ILE A 767 -20.59 20.49 31.64
CA ILE A 767 -19.89 20.03 32.84
C ILE A 767 -19.69 21.21 33.80
N PRO A 768 -20.29 21.19 35.00
CA PRO A 768 -20.13 22.25 35.99
C PRO A 768 -18.80 22.08 36.73
N PHE A 769 -17.71 22.50 36.09
CA PHE A 769 -16.39 22.57 36.71
C PHE A 769 -16.37 23.52 37.92
N ARG A 770 -15.45 23.29 38.86
CA ARG A 770 -15.18 24.20 39.98
C ARG A 770 -14.80 25.62 39.52
N GLY A 771 -14.15 25.70 38.36
CA GLY A 771 -13.79 26.92 37.65
C GLY A 771 -13.06 26.56 36.34
N ILE A 772 -12.88 27.56 35.48
CA ILE A 772 -12.26 27.42 34.15
C ILE A 772 -11.06 28.37 34.07
N ILE A 773 -9.88 27.79 33.87
CA ILE A 773 -8.60 28.48 33.79
C ILE A 773 -8.11 28.49 32.35
N GLY A 774 -7.81 29.65 31.80
CA GLY A 774 -7.15 29.80 30.51
C GLY A 774 -5.62 29.81 30.61
N ASP A 775 -4.90 29.23 29.66
CA ASP A 775 -3.45 29.45 29.47
C ASP A 775 -3.15 29.82 28.01
N LEU A 776 -3.02 31.13 27.79
CA LEU A 776 -2.78 31.76 26.50
C LEU A 776 -1.27 31.80 26.20
N ILE A 777 -0.80 30.73 25.55
CA ILE A 777 0.62 30.55 25.21
C ILE A 777 1.03 31.35 23.97
N ASP A 778 0.14 31.48 22.98
CA ASP A 778 0.41 32.14 21.71
C ASP A 778 -0.86 32.83 21.19
N ASP A 779 -0.71 33.95 20.51
CA ASP A 779 -1.75 34.46 19.60
C ASP A 779 -1.72 33.68 18.28
N GLN A 780 -2.56 32.67 18.17
CA GLN A 780 -2.65 31.86 16.95
C GLN A 780 -3.16 32.65 15.75
N ARG A 781 -3.74 33.85 15.92
CA ARG A 781 -4.11 34.72 14.78
C ARG A 781 -2.90 35.14 13.96
N ASN A 782 -1.68 35.07 14.53
CA ASN A 782 -0.42 35.47 13.88
C ASN A 782 0.33 34.32 13.19
N PHE A 783 -0.18 33.09 13.26
CA PHE A 783 0.47 31.92 12.65
C PHE A 783 0.26 31.90 11.13
N ALA A 784 1.18 31.26 10.39
CA ALA A 784 1.02 31.03 8.96
C ALA A 784 -0.17 30.08 8.68
N MET A 785 -1.24 30.62 8.11
CA MET A 785 -2.47 29.89 7.78
C MET A 785 -3.23 30.56 6.62
N SER A 786 -4.22 29.89 6.07
CA SER A 786 -5.08 30.47 5.04
C SER A 786 -6.04 31.52 5.62
N ASP A 787 -6.37 32.54 4.82
CA ASP A 787 -7.27 33.62 5.22
C ASP A 787 -8.69 33.14 5.54
N ALA A 788 -9.10 32.00 5.00
CA ALA A 788 -10.37 31.35 5.34
C ALA A 788 -10.37 30.64 6.71
N TYR A 789 -9.20 30.42 7.32
CA TYR A 789 -9.08 29.76 8.62
C TYR A 789 -8.89 30.74 9.78
N ARG A 790 -8.21 31.89 9.54
CA ARG A 790 -7.98 32.93 10.55
C ARG A 790 -9.26 33.44 11.25
N PRO A 791 -10.40 33.65 10.56
CA PRO A 791 -11.66 34.00 11.22
C PRO A 791 -12.19 32.92 12.16
N LYS A 792 -11.92 31.63 11.91
CA LYS A 792 -12.34 30.53 12.80
C LYS A 792 -11.55 30.53 14.10
N ILE A 793 -10.26 30.86 14.03
CA ILE A 793 -9.39 31.06 15.20
C ILE A 793 -9.90 32.23 16.04
N ALA A 794 -10.18 33.39 15.40
CA ALA A 794 -10.74 34.55 16.08
C ALA A 794 -12.10 34.26 16.75
N ALA A 795 -13.05 33.68 16.02
CA ALA A 795 -14.37 33.33 16.54
C ALA A 795 -14.31 32.30 17.69
N SER A 796 -13.35 31.37 17.68
CA SER A 796 -13.17 30.43 18.79
C SER A 796 -12.56 31.11 20.02
N TYR A 797 -11.65 32.08 19.86
CA TYR A 797 -11.21 32.91 20.97
C TYR A 797 -12.38 33.73 21.55
N GLU A 798 -13.16 34.42 20.72
CA GLU A 798 -14.35 35.20 21.12
C GLU A 798 -15.39 34.35 21.87
N ALA A 799 -15.57 33.08 21.49
CA ALA A 799 -16.50 32.16 22.15
C ALA A 799 -15.95 31.49 23.41
N THR A 800 -14.63 31.51 23.63
CA THR A 800 -13.97 30.70 24.69
C THR A 800 -13.40 31.55 25.82
N LEU A 801 -12.72 32.68 25.53
CA LEU A 801 -12.11 33.50 26.58
C LEU A 801 -13.13 34.08 27.59
N PRO A 802 -14.35 34.49 27.20
CA PRO A 802 -15.37 34.96 28.16
C PRO A 802 -15.89 33.88 29.11
N LEU A 803 -15.50 32.62 28.93
CA LEU A 803 -15.83 31.51 29.82
C LEU A 803 -14.75 31.25 30.89
N PHE A 804 -13.64 31.99 30.85
CA PHE A 804 -12.53 31.80 31.80
C PHE A 804 -12.72 32.69 33.03
N ASP A 805 -12.61 32.09 34.22
CA ASP A 805 -12.61 32.82 35.49
C ASP A 805 -11.25 33.50 35.71
N LEU A 806 -10.17 32.79 35.41
CA LEU A 806 -8.78 33.24 35.54
C LEU A 806 -7.99 32.91 34.27
N THR A 807 -7.19 33.85 33.77
CA THR A 807 -6.42 33.66 32.53
C THR A 807 -4.92 33.85 32.76
N PHE A 808 -4.11 32.84 32.47
CA PHE A 808 -2.66 32.94 32.41
C PHE A 808 -2.18 33.26 30.99
N THR A 809 -1.07 33.99 30.91
CA THR A 809 -0.32 34.29 29.67
C THR A 809 1.17 34.12 29.95
N ASN A 810 1.99 33.88 28.91
CA ASN A 810 3.44 33.76 29.08
C ASN A 810 4.23 35.07 28.88
N CYS A 811 3.59 36.14 28.38
CA CYS A 811 4.20 37.47 28.22
C CYS A 811 3.15 38.58 28.12
N ALA A 812 3.59 39.83 28.36
CA ALA A 812 2.71 41.01 28.34
C ALA A 812 2.04 41.27 26.97
N PRO A 813 2.70 41.14 25.80
CA PRO A 813 2.03 41.37 24.52
C PRO A 813 0.87 40.42 24.24
N VAL A 814 0.92 39.17 24.74
CA VAL A 814 -0.23 38.24 24.64
C VAL A 814 -1.34 38.68 25.60
N ALA A 815 -1.01 39.12 26.81
CA ALA A 815 -2.00 39.68 27.74
C ALA A 815 -2.71 40.92 27.15
N GLU A 816 -1.96 41.87 26.58
CA GLU A 816 -2.50 43.05 25.92
C GLU A 816 -3.39 42.69 24.71
N ALA A 817 -2.96 41.74 23.88
CA ALA A 817 -3.69 41.29 22.69
C ALA A 817 -5.01 40.54 22.98
N PHE A 818 -5.22 40.08 24.22
CA PHE A 818 -6.41 39.36 24.67
C PHE A 818 -7.18 40.03 25.82
N ALA A 819 -6.67 41.12 26.42
CA ALA A 819 -7.38 41.94 27.41
C ALA A 819 -8.79 42.42 26.99
N PRO A 820 -9.11 42.64 25.69
CA PRO A 820 -10.48 42.92 25.28
C PRO A 820 -11.45 41.72 25.34
N LEU A 821 -10.95 40.49 25.54
CA LEU A 821 -11.72 39.24 25.44
C LEU A 821 -11.70 38.38 26.72
N ALA A 822 -10.71 38.55 27.61
CA ALA A 822 -10.62 37.85 28.89
C ALA A 822 -10.50 38.82 30.08
N ALA A 823 -11.10 38.42 31.21
CA ALA A 823 -10.90 39.03 32.51
C ALA A 823 -9.73 38.36 33.28
N ASP A 824 -9.28 39.03 34.33
CA ASP A 824 -8.22 38.61 35.27
C ASP A 824 -7.01 37.91 34.60
N ILE A 825 -6.33 38.65 33.72
CA ILE A 825 -5.14 38.14 33.02
C ILE A 825 -3.89 38.29 33.89
N ARG A 826 -3.18 37.19 34.14
CA ARG A 826 -1.90 37.13 34.86
C ARG A 826 -0.78 36.69 33.92
N VAL A 827 0.34 37.42 33.93
CA VAL A 827 1.55 37.03 33.19
C VAL A 827 2.39 36.13 34.08
N VAL A 828 2.52 34.86 33.69
CA VAL A 828 3.46 33.89 34.27
C VAL A 828 4.32 33.35 33.13
N PRO A 829 5.58 33.80 32.99
CA PRO A 829 6.50 33.35 31.95
C PRO A 829 6.68 31.84 31.89
N ASN A 830 7.33 31.33 30.85
CA ASN A 830 7.80 29.94 30.89
C ASN A 830 8.85 29.75 31.99
N GLY A 831 9.13 28.50 32.29
CA GLY A 831 10.22 28.11 33.17
C GLY A 831 11.12 27.07 32.53
N THR A 832 12.01 26.51 33.34
CA THR A 832 12.89 25.40 32.97
C THR A 832 12.87 24.30 34.02
N GLU A 833 13.25 23.09 33.60
CA GLU A 833 13.67 22.04 34.52
C GLU A 833 15.14 22.25 34.92
N ARG A 834 15.52 21.82 36.13
CA ARG A 834 16.94 21.69 36.51
C ARG A 834 17.54 20.50 35.75
N VAL A 835 18.56 20.75 34.95
CA VAL A 835 19.21 19.72 34.11
C VAL A 835 20.21 18.92 34.94
N ALA A 836 20.07 17.59 34.95
CA ALA A 836 21.04 16.72 35.59
C ALA A 836 22.42 16.80 34.91
N GLN A 837 23.50 16.78 35.69
CA GLN A 837 24.85 16.72 35.13
C GLN A 837 25.16 15.32 34.55
N GLY A 838 25.97 15.26 33.49
CA GLY A 838 26.44 14.00 32.92
C GLY A 838 25.40 13.22 32.08
N LEU A 839 24.35 13.88 31.59
CA LEU A 839 23.39 13.26 30.66
C LEU A 839 24.10 12.72 29.40
N ALA A 840 23.62 11.57 28.92
CA ALA A 840 24.17 10.93 27.72
C ALA A 840 23.90 11.79 26.48
N VAL A 841 24.98 12.20 25.80
CA VAL A 841 24.91 12.88 24.50
C VAL A 841 24.52 11.87 23.43
N PRO A 842 23.51 12.14 22.58
CA PRO A 842 23.16 11.26 21.46
C PRO A 842 24.35 11.02 20.51
N GLU A 843 24.59 9.77 20.15
CA GLU A 843 25.76 9.31 19.38
C GLU A 843 25.97 10.10 18.07
N MET A 844 24.88 10.53 17.43
CA MET A 844 24.92 11.37 16.22
C MET A 844 25.60 12.72 16.47
N LEU A 845 25.27 13.39 17.58
CA LEU A 845 25.85 14.70 17.96
C LEU A 845 27.27 14.53 18.51
N ALA A 846 27.54 13.43 19.23
CA ALA A 846 28.87 13.11 19.75
C ALA A 846 29.93 12.91 18.63
N ARG A 847 29.49 12.62 17.40
CA ARG A 847 30.35 12.42 16.22
C ARG A 847 30.60 13.67 15.38
N LEU A 848 29.93 14.79 15.67
CA LEU A 848 30.07 16.00 14.86
C LEU A 848 31.39 16.74 15.19
N PRO A 849 31.99 17.45 14.21
CA PRO A 849 33.16 18.29 14.45
C PRO A 849 32.92 19.34 15.53
N ARG A 850 34.01 19.77 16.17
CA ARG A 850 34.04 20.81 17.20
C ARG A 850 34.79 22.05 16.67
N PRO A 851 34.42 23.26 17.10
CA PRO A 851 33.30 23.60 17.99
C PRO A 851 31.92 23.40 17.34
N LEU A 852 30.91 23.14 18.18
CA LEU A 852 29.54 22.80 17.79
C LEU A 852 28.54 23.88 18.26
N ALA A 853 28.01 24.66 17.32
CA ALA A 853 26.93 25.60 17.54
C ALA A 853 25.57 24.92 17.27
N GLY A 854 24.62 25.00 18.19
CA GLY A 854 23.42 24.14 18.14
C GLY A 854 22.08 24.83 18.33
N TYR A 855 21.09 24.41 17.55
CA TYR A 855 19.68 24.72 17.77
C TYR A 855 18.91 23.43 18.04
N VAL A 856 18.00 23.43 19.02
CA VAL A 856 17.00 22.35 19.17
C VAL A 856 15.57 22.87 19.27
N GLY A 857 14.67 22.28 18.48
CA GLY A 857 13.23 22.51 18.56
C GLY A 857 12.51 22.44 17.22
N ASN A 858 11.26 22.92 17.20
CA ASN A 858 10.44 22.95 15.98
C ASN A 858 11.03 23.92 14.93
N LEU A 859 11.19 23.42 13.70
CA LEU A 859 11.93 24.07 12.59
C LEU A 859 11.06 24.90 11.61
N ARG A 860 9.85 25.29 12.00
CA ARG A 860 8.93 26.12 11.18
C ARG A 860 9.31 27.60 11.12
N ASP A 861 8.45 28.36 10.42
CA ASP A 861 8.23 29.79 10.13
C ASP A 861 8.83 30.89 11.04
N ARG A 862 9.50 30.53 12.13
CA ARG A 862 10.20 31.44 13.05
C ARG A 862 11.71 31.48 12.85
N ILE A 863 12.33 30.49 12.19
CA ILE A 863 13.79 30.40 12.04
C ILE A 863 14.25 31.27 10.86
N ASP A 864 15.29 32.07 11.08
CA ASP A 864 15.99 32.76 10.01
C ASP A 864 17.06 31.84 9.39
N TRP A 865 16.66 31.09 8.36
CA TRP A 865 17.55 30.23 7.60
C TRP A 865 18.61 31.01 6.81
N GLY A 866 18.31 32.26 6.40
CA GLY A 866 19.27 33.13 5.72
C GLY A 866 20.41 33.53 6.65
N LEU A 867 20.09 33.88 7.90
CA LEU A 867 21.06 34.14 8.96
C LEU A 867 21.92 32.91 9.27
N ILE A 868 21.32 31.73 9.44
CA ILE A 868 22.06 30.47 9.66
C ILE A 868 23.03 30.22 8.49
N ARG A 869 22.53 30.28 7.25
CA ARG A 869 23.32 30.06 6.02
C ARG A 869 24.51 31.01 5.93
N ALA A 870 24.28 32.31 6.13
CA ALA A 870 25.32 33.33 6.04
C ALA A 870 26.37 33.17 7.15
N THR A 871 25.93 32.88 8.39
CA THR A 871 26.83 32.62 9.52
C THR A 871 27.67 31.36 9.29
N ALA A 872 27.06 30.27 8.82
CA ALA A 872 27.76 29.02 8.54
C ALA A 872 28.81 29.16 7.43
N LEU A 873 28.54 29.95 6.39
CA LEU A 873 29.51 30.28 5.33
C LEU A 873 30.66 31.17 5.84
N ALA A 874 30.40 32.07 6.80
CA ALA A 874 31.41 32.93 7.41
C ALA A 874 32.27 32.20 8.47
N MET A 875 31.82 31.03 8.94
CA MET A 875 32.45 30.25 10.01
C MET A 875 32.62 28.77 9.61
N PRO A 876 33.41 28.47 8.55
CA PRO A 876 33.65 27.09 8.09
C PRO A 876 34.45 26.24 9.11
N ASP A 877 35.05 26.89 10.11
CA ASP A 877 35.72 26.28 11.26
C ASP A 877 34.76 25.88 12.39
N VAL A 878 33.46 26.18 12.29
CA VAL A 878 32.43 25.85 13.27
C VAL A 878 31.35 24.97 12.63
N HIS A 879 30.93 23.93 13.33
CA HIS A 879 29.88 23.01 12.88
C HIS A 879 28.52 23.39 13.48
N PHE A 880 27.46 23.32 12.69
CA PHE A 880 26.11 23.73 13.07
C PHE A 880 25.19 22.51 13.17
N ALA A 881 24.70 22.22 14.38
CA ALA A 881 23.73 21.15 14.63
C ALA A 881 22.29 21.69 14.69
N ILE A 882 21.44 21.23 13.77
CA ILE A 882 20.02 21.59 13.73
C ILE A 882 19.18 20.37 14.15
N VAL A 883 18.71 20.39 15.39
CA VAL A 883 17.97 19.28 16.02
C VAL A 883 16.48 19.58 16.02
N GLY A 884 15.67 18.67 15.46
CA GLY A 884 14.22 18.84 15.35
C GLY A 884 13.67 18.59 13.96
N GLY A 885 12.47 19.09 13.70
CA GLY A 885 11.78 18.88 12.43
C GLY A 885 10.62 19.84 12.21
N GLY A 886 9.96 19.67 11.06
CA GLY A 886 8.81 20.48 10.65
C GLY A 886 9.13 21.67 9.76
N ALA A 887 10.39 21.89 9.38
CA ALA A 887 10.79 22.79 8.30
C ALA A 887 10.17 22.34 6.96
N ARG A 888 9.99 23.29 6.03
CA ARG A 888 9.72 22.98 4.63
C ARG A 888 11.07 22.75 3.95
N ALA A 889 11.17 21.73 3.09
CA ALA A 889 12.40 21.48 2.34
C ALA A 889 12.83 22.69 1.47
N GLU A 890 11.84 23.48 1.04
CA GLU A 890 12.02 24.77 0.35
C GLU A 890 12.84 25.78 1.20
N ASP A 891 12.60 25.83 2.51
CA ASP A 891 13.24 26.79 3.42
C ASP A 891 14.67 26.35 3.80
N THR A 892 14.92 25.05 3.86
CA THR A 892 16.20 24.46 4.34
C THR A 892 17.15 24.01 3.24
N ALA A 893 16.72 23.94 1.97
CA ALA A 893 17.54 23.41 0.87
C ALA A 893 18.94 24.05 0.75
N GLU A 894 19.05 25.37 0.93
CA GLU A 894 20.35 26.07 0.85
C GLU A 894 21.23 25.89 2.10
N VAL A 895 20.67 25.36 3.19
CA VAL A 895 21.36 25.10 4.46
C VAL A 895 21.76 23.63 4.59
N GLU A 896 20.89 22.71 4.16
CA GLU A 896 21.13 21.26 4.13
C GLU A 896 22.31 20.85 3.24
N GLY A 897 22.64 21.66 2.23
CA GLY A 897 23.78 21.43 1.34
C GLY A 897 25.14 21.91 1.86
N LEU A 898 25.21 22.56 3.03
CA LEU A 898 26.46 23.12 3.57
C LEU A 898 27.30 22.06 4.30
N PRO A 899 28.62 21.99 4.08
CA PRO A 899 29.48 20.92 4.60
C PRO A 899 29.66 20.96 6.13
N ASN A 900 29.44 22.12 6.75
CA ASN A 900 29.53 22.35 8.19
C ASN A 900 28.15 22.47 8.88
N VAL A 901 27.08 21.99 8.24
CA VAL A 901 25.73 21.95 8.86
C VAL A 901 25.23 20.50 8.90
N THR A 902 24.48 20.13 9.94
CA THR A 902 23.86 18.81 10.04
C THR A 902 22.49 18.88 10.69
N PHE A 903 21.47 18.37 9.98
CA PHE A 903 20.13 18.19 10.49
C PHE A 903 19.98 16.77 11.07
N THR A 904 19.59 16.66 12.34
CA THR A 904 19.47 15.34 13.01
C THR A 904 18.08 14.71 12.88
N GLY A 905 17.09 15.49 12.44
CA GLY A 905 15.68 15.14 12.60
C GLY A 905 15.18 15.30 14.04
N VAL A 906 13.92 14.94 14.28
CA VAL A 906 13.29 15.04 15.61
C VAL A 906 13.82 13.95 16.54
N VAL A 907 14.25 14.36 17.73
CA VAL A 907 14.63 13.47 18.84
C VAL A 907 13.49 13.35 19.86
N PRO A 908 13.38 12.23 20.60
CA PRO A 908 12.54 12.12 21.79
C PRO A 908 12.86 13.19 22.84
N TYR A 909 11.85 13.62 23.61
CA TYR A 909 11.98 14.72 24.58
C TYR A 909 13.03 14.45 25.68
N ASP A 910 13.10 13.21 26.17
CA ASP A 910 14.08 12.77 27.18
C ASP A 910 15.54 12.91 26.71
N GLN A 911 15.78 12.96 25.40
CA GLN A 911 17.10 13.19 24.80
C GLN A 911 17.42 14.68 24.57
N VAL A 912 16.44 15.60 24.66
CA VAL A 912 16.63 17.02 24.33
C VAL A 912 17.70 17.68 25.20
N HIS A 913 17.73 17.41 26.50
CA HIS A 913 18.77 17.95 27.39
C HIS A 913 20.16 17.38 27.09
N GLY A 914 20.25 16.11 26.66
CA GLY A 914 21.50 15.52 26.14
C GLY A 914 21.97 16.16 24.83
N CYS A 915 21.04 16.55 23.95
CA CYS A 915 21.35 17.35 22.76
C CYS A 915 21.90 18.73 23.14
N ILE A 916 21.23 19.46 24.04
CA ILE A 916 21.65 20.81 24.46
C ILE A 916 23.02 20.76 25.13
N GLY A 917 23.26 19.79 26.02
CA GLY A 917 24.56 19.59 26.68
C GLY A 917 25.70 19.24 25.70
N ALA A 918 25.39 18.77 24.49
CA ALA A 918 26.38 18.55 23.45
C ALA A 918 26.90 19.85 22.84
N PHE A 919 26.11 20.93 22.84
CA PHE A 919 26.46 22.20 22.20
C PHE A 919 27.53 22.96 22.99
N ASP A 920 28.46 23.59 22.28
CA ASP A 920 29.41 24.54 22.87
C ASP A 920 28.74 25.93 23.03
N VAL A 921 27.93 26.34 22.05
CA VAL A 921 27.06 27.52 22.09
C VAL A 921 25.69 27.17 21.53
N ALA A 922 24.63 27.65 22.17
CA ALA A 922 23.24 27.42 21.77
C ALA A 922 22.67 28.63 21.01
N LEU A 923 21.89 28.37 19.96
CA LEU A 923 21.44 29.35 18.99
C LEU A 923 19.92 29.59 19.06
N VAL A 924 19.51 30.86 18.98
CA VAL A 924 18.12 31.30 18.81
C VAL A 924 18.04 32.30 17.62
N PRO A 925 18.20 31.84 16.37
CA PRO A 925 18.16 32.70 15.18
C PRO A 925 16.70 32.84 14.72
N HIS A 926 15.93 33.70 15.38
CA HIS A 926 14.52 33.92 15.05
C HIS A 926 14.32 35.13 14.13
N LEU A 927 13.40 35.02 13.16
CA LEU A 927 12.89 36.14 12.37
C LEU A 927 12.15 37.13 13.27
N LYS A 928 12.32 38.45 13.05
CA LYS A 928 11.52 39.48 13.76
C LYS A 928 10.18 39.71 13.05
N ASN A 929 9.08 39.22 13.63
CA ASN A 929 7.74 39.29 13.06
C ASN A 929 6.66 39.25 14.17
N ALA A 930 5.39 39.45 13.81
CA ALA A 930 4.26 39.53 14.76
C ALA A 930 4.01 38.25 15.61
N LEU A 931 4.61 37.11 15.25
CA LEU A 931 4.58 35.90 16.06
C LEU A 931 5.73 35.88 17.08
N THR A 932 6.92 36.36 16.70
CA THR A 932 8.10 36.35 17.57
C THR A 932 8.14 37.52 18.56
N THR A 933 7.52 38.66 18.25
CA THR A 933 7.32 39.78 19.18
C THR A 933 6.27 39.51 20.27
N SER A 934 5.50 38.42 20.16
CA SER A 934 4.49 37.99 21.16
C SER A 934 4.78 36.57 21.70
N MET A 935 6.05 36.17 21.71
CA MET A 935 6.51 34.86 22.18
C MET A 935 7.48 34.99 23.34
N ASN A 936 7.27 34.20 24.39
CA ASN A 936 8.29 33.94 25.42
C ASN A 936 9.06 32.64 25.07
N PRO A 937 10.32 32.70 24.61
CA PRO A 937 11.00 31.57 23.96
C PRO A 937 11.53 30.52 24.95
N LEU A 938 10.79 29.42 25.16
CA LEU A 938 11.18 28.29 26.03
C LEU A 938 12.63 27.76 25.83
N LYS A 939 13.19 27.91 24.62
CA LYS A 939 14.58 27.49 24.34
C LYS A 939 15.62 28.25 25.16
N VAL A 940 15.43 29.55 25.37
CA VAL A 940 16.35 30.39 26.16
C VAL A 940 16.47 29.83 27.58
N TYR A 941 15.34 29.50 28.20
CA TYR A 941 15.25 28.86 29.50
C TYR A 941 15.99 27.52 29.56
N ASN A 942 15.75 26.63 28.58
CA ASN A 942 16.37 25.31 28.53
C ASN A 942 17.89 25.36 28.21
N TYR A 943 18.34 26.33 27.42
CA TYR A 943 19.76 26.55 27.12
C TYR A 943 20.50 27.14 28.31
N PHE A 944 19.86 28.10 28.98
CA PHE A 944 20.35 28.67 30.23
C PHE A 944 20.53 27.55 31.25
N ALA A 945 19.48 26.78 31.58
CA ALA A 945 19.57 25.69 32.58
C ALA A 945 20.60 24.59 32.27
N ALA A 946 21.00 24.42 31.01
CA ALA A 946 22.05 23.50 30.59
C ALA A 946 23.48 24.10 30.63
N GLY A 947 23.65 25.31 31.16
CA GLY A 947 24.93 26.02 31.25
C GLY A 947 25.54 26.30 29.87
N ARG A 948 24.72 26.63 28.86
CA ARG A 948 25.20 27.01 27.52
C ARG A 948 25.21 28.53 27.38
N HIS A 949 26.23 29.06 26.70
CA HIS A 949 26.13 30.42 26.14
C HIS A 949 25.01 30.48 25.10
N ILE A 950 24.27 31.58 25.07
CA ILE A 950 23.13 31.76 24.16
C ILE A 950 23.46 32.91 23.20
N VAL A 951 23.43 32.64 21.90
CA VAL A 951 23.48 33.67 20.85
C VAL A 951 22.14 33.71 20.14
N SER A 952 21.53 34.89 20.13
CA SER A 952 20.13 35.10 19.72
C SER A 952 20.02 36.29 18.78
N THR A 953 19.05 36.26 17.87
CA THR A 953 18.49 37.53 17.38
C THR A 953 17.74 38.23 18.51
N GLU A 954 17.44 39.52 18.37
CA GLU A 954 16.69 40.25 19.40
C GLU A 954 15.35 39.56 19.71
N VAL A 955 15.14 39.19 20.98
CA VAL A 955 13.86 38.64 21.45
C VAL A 955 13.31 39.49 22.58
N GLU A 956 12.27 40.22 22.25
CA GLU A 956 11.38 40.89 23.19
C GLU A 956 10.61 39.79 23.97
N ASN A 957 10.38 39.99 25.28
CA ASN A 957 9.70 39.05 26.21
C ASN A 957 10.51 37.86 26.79
N VAL A 958 11.75 38.08 27.23
CA VAL A 958 12.44 37.19 28.19
C VAL A 958 12.51 37.84 29.58
N ASP A 959 12.67 37.04 30.63
CA ASP A 959 12.82 37.56 32.00
C ASP A 959 14.05 38.47 32.13
N ALA A 960 13.93 39.59 32.83
CA ALA A 960 14.99 40.60 32.92
C ALA A 960 16.31 40.05 33.49
N GLU A 961 16.23 39.07 34.39
CA GLU A 961 17.35 38.38 35.01
C GLU A 961 18.13 37.47 34.04
N LEU A 962 17.51 37.07 32.92
CA LEU A 962 18.17 36.28 31.86
C LEU A 962 18.91 37.14 30.85
N LEU A 963 18.56 38.43 30.69
CA LEU A 963 19.17 39.32 29.70
C LEU A 963 20.71 39.38 29.75
N PRO A 964 21.39 39.40 30.92
CA PRO A 964 22.85 39.38 30.98
C PRO A 964 23.52 38.12 30.40
N TYR A 965 22.76 37.03 30.24
CA TYR A 965 23.25 35.73 29.77
C TYR A 965 22.94 35.46 28.29
N ILE A 966 22.32 36.41 27.59
CA ILE A 966 21.94 36.29 26.18
C ILE A 966 22.74 37.30 25.35
N ARG A 967 23.49 36.81 24.36
CA ARG A 967 24.21 37.63 23.40
C ARG A 967 23.30 37.91 22.21
N PHE A 968 22.74 39.12 22.18
CA PHE A 968 21.94 39.58 21.06
C PHE A 968 22.82 40.06 19.90
N ALA A 969 22.42 39.69 18.67
CA ALA A 969 23.06 40.13 17.44
C ALA A 969 22.01 40.33 16.33
N ASP A 970 22.23 41.34 15.48
CA ASP A 970 21.44 41.59 14.28
C ASP A 970 22.32 41.45 13.03
N GLY A 971 21.83 40.72 12.03
CA GLY A 971 22.59 40.34 10.84
C GLY A 971 23.73 39.33 11.08
N ALA A 972 24.18 38.70 9.99
CA ALA A 972 25.11 37.57 10.05
C ALA A 972 26.52 37.91 10.55
N GLU A 973 27.02 39.12 10.30
CA GLU A 973 28.36 39.54 10.75
C GLU A 973 28.41 39.67 12.28
N ALA A 974 27.45 40.37 12.88
CA ALA A 974 27.36 40.50 14.33
C ALA A 974 27.04 39.15 15.00
N PHE A 975 26.22 38.31 14.37
CA PHE A 975 25.88 36.99 14.89
C PHE A 975 27.10 36.05 14.88
N ALA A 976 27.92 36.09 13.82
CA ALA A 976 29.20 35.39 13.75
C ALA A 976 30.21 35.91 14.80
N ALA A 977 30.26 37.23 15.02
CA ALA A 977 31.12 37.83 16.04
C ALA A 977 30.73 37.38 17.45
N GLN A 978 29.45 37.50 17.83
CA GLN A 978 28.95 37.02 19.12
C GLN A 978 29.11 35.51 19.31
N LEU A 979 29.03 34.72 18.23
CA LEU A 979 29.30 33.28 18.26
C LEU A 979 30.77 32.97 18.52
N ARG A 980 31.72 33.69 17.90
CA ARG A 980 33.16 33.54 18.22
C ARG A 980 33.46 33.96 19.66
N ASP A 981 32.90 35.08 20.14
CA ASP A 981 33.08 35.54 21.52
C ASP A 981 32.48 34.56 22.55
N ALA A 982 31.32 33.99 22.26
CA ALA A 982 30.70 32.96 23.09
C ALA A 982 31.53 31.67 23.13
N LEU A 983 32.12 31.25 22.01
CA LEU A 983 33.00 30.08 21.92
C LEU A 983 34.34 30.26 22.67
N ALA A 984 34.80 31.51 22.83
CA ALA A 984 36.01 31.83 23.58
C ALA A 984 35.76 32.04 25.09
N ALA A 985 34.50 32.21 25.52
CA ALA A 985 34.15 32.50 26.91
C ALA A 985 34.02 31.21 27.76
N PRO A 986 34.43 31.23 29.05
CA PRO A 986 34.16 30.11 29.96
C PRO A 986 32.65 29.88 30.11
N ALA A 987 32.22 28.64 30.30
CA ALA A 987 30.81 28.31 30.44
C ALA A 987 30.15 29.07 31.60
N PRO A 988 28.89 29.53 31.45
CA PRO A 988 28.17 30.26 32.50
C PRO A 988 27.90 29.36 33.70
N GLY A 989 27.94 29.94 34.90
CA GLY A 989 27.72 29.24 36.17
C GLY A 989 28.12 30.10 37.38
N GLY A 990 27.94 29.55 38.57
CA GLY A 990 28.24 30.21 39.85
C GLY A 990 27.00 30.69 40.61
N PRO A 991 27.16 31.32 41.79
CA PRO A 991 26.04 31.59 42.70
C PRO A 991 24.96 32.51 42.13
N GLU A 992 25.35 33.54 41.37
CA GLU A 992 24.41 34.48 40.73
C GLU A 992 23.56 33.79 39.65
N TYR A 993 24.20 32.91 38.86
CA TYR A 993 23.54 32.11 37.84
C TYR A 993 22.56 31.09 38.47
N GLU A 994 22.93 30.43 39.56
CA GLU A 994 22.04 29.51 40.28
C GLU A 994 20.83 30.24 40.89
N ALA A 995 21.03 31.46 41.42
CA ALA A 995 19.93 32.27 41.95
C ALA A 995 18.90 32.64 40.86
N VAL A 996 19.37 32.99 39.65
CA VAL A 996 18.48 33.21 38.50
C VAL A 996 17.80 31.89 38.07
N LEU A 997 18.53 30.77 38.05
CA LEU A 997 17.97 29.46 37.72
C LEU A 997 16.82 29.07 38.65
N ASP A 998 16.97 29.29 39.96
CA ASP A 998 15.94 29.05 40.97
C ASP A 998 14.66 29.85 40.69
N GLY A 999 14.79 31.15 40.41
CA GLY A 999 13.69 32.07 40.13
C GLY A 999 12.91 31.78 38.84
N ILE A 1000 13.46 30.99 37.92
CA ILE A 1000 12.85 30.63 36.63
C ILE A 1000 12.49 29.13 36.50
N THR A 1001 12.60 28.35 37.58
CA THR A 1001 12.18 26.93 37.56
C THR A 1001 10.68 26.78 37.28
N TRP A 1002 10.28 25.65 36.68
CA TRP A 1002 8.86 25.31 36.57
C TRP A 1002 8.16 25.16 37.92
N ASP A 1003 8.88 24.77 38.99
CA ASP A 1003 8.35 24.78 40.37
C ASP A 1003 8.00 26.20 40.82
N ALA A 1004 8.87 27.19 40.58
CA ALA A 1004 8.56 28.60 40.85
C ALA A 1004 7.37 29.12 40.01
N ARG A 1005 7.27 28.73 38.73
CA ARG A 1005 6.13 29.08 37.87
C ARG A 1005 4.83 28.43 38.34
N ALA A 1006 4.86 27.16 38.77
CA ALA A 1006 3.70 26.45 39.32
C ALA A 1006 3.26 27.05 40.67
N ALA A 1007 4.19 27.43 41.54
CA ALA A 1007 3.88 28.13 42.79
C ALA A 1007 3.20 29.49 42.55
N ALA A 1008 3.67 30.27 41.57
CA ALA A 1008 3.03 31.53 41.18
C ALA A 1008 1.61 31.33 40.61
N VAL A 1009 1.41 30.30 39.80
CA VAL A 1009 0.08 29.88 39.31
C VAL A 1009 -0.86 29.52 40.46
N LEU A 1010 -0.40 28.67 41.39
CA LEU A 1010 -1.21 28.22 42.53
C LEU A 1010 -1.61 29.39 43.44
N ALA A 1011 -0.67 30.30 43.74
CA ALA A 1011 -0.96 31.50 44.52
C ALA A 1011 -1.98 32.42 43.82
N ALA A 1012 -1.97 32.51 42.49
CA ALA A 1012 -2.97 33.27 41.73
C ALA A 1012 -4.35 32.59 41.75
N ILE A 1013 -4.42 31.26 41.69
CA ILE A 1013 -5.67 30.49 41.84
C ILE A 1013 -6.23 30.70 43.25
N ASP A 1014 -5.42 30.54 44.29
CA ASP A 1014 -5.85 30.71 45.69
C ASP A 1014 -6.36 32.15 45.95
N ALA A 1015 -5.69 33.16 45.38
CA ALA A 1015 -6.10 34.56 45.49
C ALA A 1015 -7.40 34.89 44.73
N HIS A 1016 -7.62 34.29 43.54
CA HIS A 1016 -8.85 34.49 42.78
C HIS A 1016 -10.04 33.79 43.43
N MET A 1017 -9.84 32.57 43.95
CA MET A 1017 -10.90 31.74 44.52
C MET A 1017 -11.27 32.11 45.97
N GLY A 1018 -10.57 33.07 46.58
CA GLY A 1018 -11.03 33.74 47.81
C GLY A 1018 -10.96 32.94 49.10
N ALA A 1019 -10.01 32.00 49.21
CA ALA A 1019 -9.61 31.22 50.40
C ALA A 1019 -10.75 30.70 51.32
#